data_AF-A0A830HH53-F1
#
_entry.id   AF-A0A830HH53-F1
#
_cell.length_a   1.000
_cell.length_b   1.000
_cell.length_c   1.000
_cell.angle_alpha   90.00
_cell.angle_beta   90.00
_cell.angle_gamma   90.00
#
_symmetry.space_group_name_H-M   'P 1'
#
loop_
_entity.id
_entity.type
_entity.pdbx_description
1 polymer ?
#
loop_
_entity_poly.entity_id
_entity_poly.type
_entity_poly.pdbx_seq_one_letter_code
_entity_poly.pdbx_strand_id
1 'polypeptide(L)'
;MAPSNSRKSLGSLMPVMNLSPGGPQGLSNNSNRTSAVNGAAARKSLGGAVSGRPSLGAVRVPDKENVGYGAQGQGAQGVRRRVSMDPHAHSSASSGGFDHHQQPAKTRKSVGGSMVAQQLQQQQQQRRMSILGRPSSASLTRNDPRPLTDKAFIAQNIRTLIAFLTANGYDHAVSPKSLATPTSKEFLHIVQFMMPFIDKNIKFSAKVEEDVPILFKRLCYPFAISKSALCAVGSPHTWPPLLAALVWVVELLNYEAKAEELGPAATMSGSSENTIHESQTNRMFFEYVASSYENFLHGNDEKCAELDEQLRQTFNERGADLERDVEELEASTAELEQELETLQNELTPLEAARAQHAQLEEQVAQLDGAIQGLEEEGKALEESRAQCEATLASTEAASASTCEECEQLSEKIASQPLSSADVSQMRNERNRLQRELATATAHRESQQKQIWECETNLEKRVDEVEAQTRAYNECAECVKLVPATAKRAEGVDYALRVDWGVGNWSSAADGSDGPPTHAQQLALVSGLDLKGSVKPYLCSVRDQYAVKMREKADALLLLQEKQDASDEGLQQRTEENATLSAQLASLEKEHKAEKERLERDVAELHTDTESIVAQAERLRNESRASLTEAEQKSESLQRTYEEMARGVREEKMALNNALLGAMELLMNHKQGVQESIDRLATAALDAASELQLEV
;
A
#
# COMPACT_ATOMS: atom_id res chain seq x y z
N MET A 1 97.75 -23.47 -17.40
CA MET A 1 98.39 -22.45 -16.54
C MET A 1 97.98 -22.71 -15.10
N ALA A 2 98.82 -22.38 -14.13
CA ALA A 2 98.64 -22.58 -12.69
C ALA A 2 99.59 -21.62 -11.94
N PRO A 3 99.53 -21.48 -10.60
CA PRO A 3 98.38 -21.42 -9.70
C PRO A 3 98.45 -20.11 -8.86
N SER A 4 98.14 -20.17 -7.55
CA SER A 4 98.51 -19.21 -6.47
C SER A 4 97.62 -17.95 -6.27
N ASN A 5 97.64 -17.20 -5.15
CA ASN A 5 97.80 -17.45 -3.69
C ASN A 5 97.72 -16.06 -2.94
N SER A 6 97.52 -16.00 -1.62
CA SER A 6 97.67 -14.81 -0.72
C SER A 6 96.63 -13.66 -0.91
N ARG A 7 96.38 -12.66 -0.04
CA ARG A 7 96.64 -12.23 1.39
C ARG A 7 95.65 -11.04 1.66
N LYS A 8 95.39 -10.42 2.83
CA LYS A 8 95.80 -10.41 4.28
C LYS A 8 94.56 -9.86 5.06
N SER A 9 94.19 -10.30 6.28
CA SER A 9 94.67 -9.92 7.64
C SER A 9 94.26 -8.53 8.19
N LEU A 10 93.77 -8.51 9.45
CA LEU A 10 93.23 -7.37 10.27
C LEU A 10 91.83 -6.88 9.86
N GLY A 11 90.86 -6.62 10.77
CA GLY A 11 90.80 -6.80 12.23
C GLY A 11 89.51 -6.20 12.85
N SER A 12 89.42 -6.16 14.21
CA SER A 12 88.47 -5.39 15.05
C SER A 12 87.22 -6.07 15.68
N LEU A 13 87.29 -6.25 17.02
CA LEU A 13 86.26 -6.10 18.09
C LEU A 13 84.99 -6.99 18.21
N MET A 14 84.52 -7.13 19.46
CA MET A 14 83.35 -7.93 19.95
C MET A 14 82.20 -7.02 20.43
N PRO A 15 80.98 -7.56 20.74
CA PRO A 15 80.65 -8.12 22.09
C PRO A 15 80.19 -9.61 22.05
N VAL A 16 80.52 -10.49 23.02
CA VAL A 16 79.95 -10.67 24.39
C VAL A 16 78.44 -11.02 24.33
N MET A 17 78.05 -12.31 24.34
CA MET A 17 77.86 -13.25 25.49
C MET A 17 76.78 -12.84 26.52
N ASN A 18 75.83 -13.64 27.05
CA ASN A 18 75.24 -14.98 26.83
C ASN A 18 75.15 -15.85 28.11
N LEU A 19 73.92 -16.06 28.60
CA LEU A 19 73.38 -17.18 29.42
C LEU A 19 73.89 -17.53 30.85
N SER A 20 72.92 -18.06 31.62
CA SER A 20 73.00 -18.90 32.85
C SER A 20 73.62 -20.30 32.54
N PRO A 21 73.93 -21.26 33.46
CA PRO A 21 73.23 -21.59 34.73
C PRO A 21 74.08 -22.18 35.91
N GLY A 22 73.45 -22.68 36.99
CA GLY A 22 74.08 -23.58 37.99
C GLY A 22 73.23 -23.92 39.26
N GLY A 23 73.24 -25.20 39.71
CA GLY A 23 72.59 -25.70 40.95
C GLY A 23 73.58 -25.91 42.13
N PRO A 24 73.31 -26.71 43.21
CA PRO A 24 72.58 -28.01 43.20
C PRO A 24 71.61 -28.28 44.42
N GLN A 25 71.40 -29.55 44.82
CA GLN A 25 70.29 -30.08 45.67
C GLN A 25 70.68 -30.55 47.10
N GLY A 26 69.69 -30.88 47.98
CA GLY A 26 69.93 -31.48 49.31
C GLY A 26 68.74 -32.11 50.11
N LEU A 27 68.34 -33.34 49.76
CA LEU A 27 67.79 -34.47 50.57
C LEU A 27 66.94 -34.32 51.89
N SER A 28 65.66 -34.74 51.79
CA SER A 28 65.00 -35.83 52.58
C SER A 28 64.49 -35.67 54.04
N ASN A 29 63.58 -36.60 54.41
CA ASN A 29 63.05 -36.99 55.74
C ASN A 29 62.08 -36.04 56.50
N ASN A 30 61.15 -36.51 57.35
CA ASN A 30 60.39 -37.79 57.42
C ASN A 30 59.20 -37.65 58.42
N SER A 31 58.10 -38.39 58.21
CA SER A 31 57.21 -38.99 59.23
C SER A 31 56.44 -38.14 60.27
N ASN A 32 55.10 -38.33 60.28
CA ASN A 32 54.28 -38.87 61.39
C ASN A 32 54.28 -38.16 62.79
N ARG A 33 53.22 -38.16 63.63
CA ARG A 33 51.94 -38.89 63.63
C ARG A 33 50.99 -38.33 64.74
N THR A 34 49.67 -38.56 64.62
CA THR A 34 48.65 -38.90 65.69
C THR A 34 48.66 -38.22 67.09
N SER A 35 47.55 -38.02 67.81
CA SER A 35 46.09 -38.23 67.59
C SER A 35 45.29 -37.93 68.89
N ALA A 36 43.95 -37.99 68.81
CA ALA A 36 43.06 -38.55 69.84
C ALA A 36 42.75 -37.65 71.09
N VAL A 37 41.58 -37.72 71.76
CA VAL A 37 40.37 -38.53 71.49
C VAL A 37 39.09 -37.88 72.07
N ASN A 38 37.93 -38.21 71.46
CA ASN A 38 36.51 -38.21 71.89
C ASN A 38 36.00 -37.32 73.07
N GLY A 39 34.75 -36.81 73.04
CA GLY A 39 33.70 -36.90 72.00
C GLY A 39 32.26 -36.82 72.57
N ALA A 40 31.27 -37.03 71.69
CA ALA A 40 29.81 -37.12 71.95
C ALA A 40 29.07 -35.82 72.39
N ALA A 41 27.80 -35.55 72.02
CA ALA A 41 26.98 -36.11 70.93
C ALA A 41 25.74 -35.22 70.62
N ALA A 42 25.33 -35.15 69.34
CA ALA A 42 24.00 -34.75 68.85
C ALA A 42 23.74 -35.39 67.45
N ARG A 43 22.52 -35.31 66.90
CA ARG A 43 22.06 -36.19 65.79
C ARG A 43 21.31 -35.49 64.65
N LYS A 44 21.61 -35.95 63.41
CA LYS A 44 20.87 -35.83 62.12
C LYS A 44 20.69 -34.40 61.55
N SER A 45 20.77 -34.07 60.25
CA SER A 45 20.84 -34.76 58.93
C SER A 45 19.56 -34.70 58.06
N LEU A 46 19.75 -34.40 56.77
CA LEU A 46 18.78 -34.20 55.65
C LEU A 46 17.94 -32.89 55.71
N GLY A 47 17.70 -32.14 54.61
CA GLY A 47 18.34 -32.18 53.28
C GLY A 47 17.56 -31.47 52.14
N GLY A 48 18.10 -30.39 51.56
CA GLY A 48 17.64 -29.71 50.32
C GLY A 48 16.36 -28.84 50.42
N ALA A 49 15.95 -28.03 49.43
CA ALA A 49 16.62 -27.42 48.25
C ALA A 49 15.65 -26.40 47.54
N VAL A 50 16.13 -25.64 46.53
CA VAL A 50 15.36 -24.77 45.59
C VAL A 50 14.81 -23.45 46.21
N SER A 51 14.78 -22.26 45.56
CA SER A 51 15.19 -21.74 44.22
C SER A 51 16.18 -20.55 44.41
N GLY A 52 16.90 -19.95 43.45
CA GLY A 52 16.74 -19.76 41.98
C GLY A 52 16.16 -18.36 41.68
N ARG A 53 16.67 -17.50 40.76
CA ARG A 53 17.74 -17.56 39.72
C ARG A 53 18.28 -16.12 39.44
N PRO A 54 19.37 -15.89 38.66
CA PRO A 54 20.00 -14.56 38.48
C PRO A 54 19.93 -13.97 37.06
N SER A 55 20.34 -12.68 36.94
CA SER A 55 21.06 -11.99 35.83
C SER A 55 20.57 -12.06 34.37
N LEU A 56 20.43 -10.89 33.69
CA LEU A 56 21.28 -10.45 32.56
C LEU A 56 20.76 -9.19 31.81
N GLY A 57 21.70 -8.32 31.41
CA GLY A 57 21.83 -7.73 30.05
C GLY A 57 20.78 -6.80 29.41
N ALA A 58 21.15 -5.52 29.24
CA ALA A 58 20.82 -4.65 28.09
C ALA A 58 21.95 -3.59 27.97
N VAL A 59 22.76 -3.57 26.90
CA VAL A 59 22.52 -2.95 25.58
C VAL A 59 22.24 -1.44 25.67
N ARG A 60 23.18 -0.62 25.15
CA ARG A 60 22.93 0.77 24.75
C ARG A 60 23.74 1.11 23.48
N VAL A 61 23.07 1.73 22.53
CA VAL A 61 23.60 2.24 21.25
C VAL A 61 24.25 3.63 21.48
N PRO A 62 25.31 4.02 20.76
CA PRO A 62 25.91 5.35 20.88
C PRO A 62 25.06 6.44 20.22
N ASP A 63 24.96 7.60 20.89
CA ASP A 63 24.51 8.87 20.33
C ASP A 63 25.70 9.72 19.86
N LYS A 64 25.59 10.39 18.71
CA LYS A 64 26.16 11.71 18.35
C LYS A 64 25.62 12.08 16.97
N GLU A 65 24.68 13.02 16.88
CA GLU A 65 24.86 14.49 16.94
C GLU A 65 25.49 15.10 15.67
N ASN A 66 24.81 16.14 15.19
CA ASN A 66 25.11 16.89 13.97
C ASN A 66 25.76 18.23 14.34
N VAL A 67 26.92 18.53 13.75
CA VAL A 67 27.60 19.83 13.85
C VAL A 67 27.92 20.30 12.43
N GLY A 68 27.72 21.58 12.15
CA GLY A 68 28.20 22.20 10.92
C GLY A 68 28.38 23.70 11.11
N TYR A 69 29.00 24.39 10.15
CA TYR A 69 28.81 25.82 9.87
C TYR A 69 29.56 26.27 8.60
N GLY A 70 29.03 27.29 7.92
CA GLY A 70 29.75 28.10 6.92
C GLY A 70 29.45 27.75 5.44
N ALA A 71 29.40 28.73 4.51
CA ALA A 71 29.41 30.19 4.69
C ALA A 71 28.91 30.96 3.44
N GLN A 72 28.69 32.27 3.63
CA GLN A 72 28.79 33.36 2.63
C GLN A 72 27.63 33.60 1.62
N GLY A 73 27.12 34.84 1.59
CA GLY A 73 26.11 35.33 0.61
C GLY A 73 25.64 36.77 0.91
N GLN A 74 25.70 37.67 -0.08
CA GLN A 74 25.52 39.14 0.09
C GLN A 74 24.05 39.60 -0.09
N GLY A 75 23.65 40.77 0.45
CA GLY A 75 22.49 41.51 -0.12
C GLY A 75 21.69 42.53 0.73
N ALA A 76 22.01 43.81 0.59
CA ALA A 76 21.11 45.01 0.54
C ALA A 76 19.91 45.27 1.52
N GLN A 77 19.93 46.49 2.11
CA GLN A 77 18.79 47.43 2.42
C GLN A 77 17.59 46.92 3.26
N GLY A 78 17.25 47.50 4.43
CA GLY A 78 16.51 48.77 4.60
C GLY A 78 15.01 48.49 4.87
N VAL A 79 14.25 49.11 5.80
CA VAL A 79 14.24 50.48 6.36
C VAL A 79 13.66 50.49 7.81
N ARG A 80 13.82 51.64 8.50
CA ARG A 80 13.26 52.10 9.81
C ARG A 80 11.70 51.99 9.91
N ARG A 81 10.98 52.10 11.06
CA ARG A 81 11.23 52.59 12.45
C ARG A 81 10.02 52.26 13.38
N ARG A 82 10.26 52.03 14.69
CA ARG A 82 9.48 52.46 15.92
C ARG A 82 7.93 52.30 16.02
N VAL A 83 7.26 52.34 17.19
CA VAL A 83 7.46 51.91 18.62
C VAL A 83 6.29 52.50 19.45
N SER A 84 5.78 51.78 20.46
CA SER A 84 4.79 52.22 21.48
C SER A 84 3.36 52.52 20.97
N MET A 85 2.30 52.50 21.81
CA MET A 85 2.24 52.36 23.28
C MET A 85 1.01 51.56 23.78
N ASP A 86 1.20 50.90 24.92
CA ASP A 86 0.22 50.31 25.88
C ASP A 86 -0.58 51.41 26.64
N PRO A 87 -1.49 51.13 27.62
CA PRO A 87 -1.95 49.82 28.16
C PRO A 87 -3.46 49.67 28.49
N HIS A 88 -3.80 48.51 29.09
CA HIS A 88 -4.90 48.22 30.05
C HIS A 88 -6.32 47.91 29.51
N ALA A 89 -7.11 47.02 30.16
CA ALA A 89 -6.80 45.91 31.08
C ALA A 89 -8.03 44.98 31.32
N HIS A 90 -7.78 43.83 31.95
CA HIS A 90 -8.72 42.96 32.71
C HIS A 90 -9.93 42.31 32.01
N SER A 91 -9.79 41.00 31.77
CA SER A 91 -10.59 39.89 32.37
C SER A 91 -11.92 40.25 33.08
N SER A 92 -13.02 39.47 32.97
CA SER A 92 -13.07 38.00 33.07
C SER A 92 -14.46 37.37 32.71
N ALA A 93 -14.46 36.04 32.56
CA ALA A 93 -15.51 35.07 32.93
C ALA A 93 -16.98 35.21 32.43
N SER A 94 -17.35 34.26 31.54
CA SER A 94 -18.44 33.27 31.70
C SER A 94 -19.79 33.68 32.33
N SER A 95 -20.89 33.56 31.56
CA SER A 95 -21.80 32.40 31.63
C SER A 95 -23.03 32.58 30.70
N GLY A 96 -23.81 31.52 30.48
CA GLY A 96 -24.89 31.49 29.48
C GLY A 96 -26.26 31.96 29.97
N GLY A 97 -27.20 32.16 29.03
CA GLY A 97 -28.61 32.40 29.36
C GLY A 97 -29.47 32.93 28.21
N PHE A 98 -30.63 32.29 28.02
CA PHE A 98 -31.83 32.77 27.32
C PHE A 98 -32.22 34.21 27.77
N ASP A 99 -32.99 35.04 27.05
CA ASP A 99 -34.03 34.76 26.04
C ASP A 99 -34.37 36.04 25.19
N HIS A 100 -35.23 35.85 24.19
CA HIS A 100 -36.29 36.74 23.69
C HIS A 100 -36.07 38.18 23.18
N HIS A 101 -36.55 38.36 21.94
CA HIS A 101 -37.34 39.51 21.46
C HIS A 101 -36.70 40.90 21.31
N GLN A 102 -36.48 41.30 20.05
CA GLN A 102 -37.23 42.44 19.48
C GLN A 102 -37.18 42.56 17.95
N GLN A 103 -38.35 42.78 17.35
CA GLN A 103 -38.51 43.56 16.10
C GLN A 103 -39.36 44.79 16.41
N PRO A 104 -39.17 45.91 15.69
CA PRO A 104 -40.21 46.93 15.58
C PRO A 104 -40.62 47.22 14.12
N ALA A 105 -41.77 46.67 13.73
CA ALA A 105 -42.89 47.31 13.04
C ALA A 105 -42.70 48.26 11.82
N LYS A 106 -43.51 47.98 10.78
CA LYS A 106 -44.33 48.95 10.02
C LYS A 106 -45.48 48.20 9.30
N THR A 107 -46.62 47.96 9.96
CA THR A 107 -47.83 48.83 10.10
C THR A 107 -48.84 48.80 8.94
N ARG A 108 -50.03 48.20 9.21
CA ARG A 108 -51.37 48.58 8.69
C ARG A 108 -51.64 48.32 7.18
N LYS A 109 -52.85 48.05 6.68
CA LYS A 109 -54.27 47.84 7.15
C LYS A 109 -55.04 47.26 5.91
N SER A 110 -56.27 46.71 5.91
CA SER A 110 -57.28 46.27 6.89
C SER A 110 -58.46 45.60 6.15
N VAL A 111 -59.06 44.52 6.69
CA VAL A 111 -60.49 44.06 6.60
C VAL A 111 -61.24 44.07 5.24
N GLY A 112 -62.03 43.07 4.83
CA GLY A 112 -62.35 41.75 5.43
C GLY A 112 -63.86 41.40 5.45
N GLY A 113 -64.23 40.20 4.96
CA GLY A 113 -65.56 39.56 5.14
C GLY A 113 -66.68 39.98 4.15
N SER A 114 -67.78 39.22 3.99
CA SER A 114 -68.03 37.83 4.42
C SER A 114 -69.26 37.16 3.75
N MET A 115 -69.16 35.85 3.49
CA MET A 115 -70.23 34.83 3.40
C MET A 115 -71.27 34.78 2.24
N VAL A 116 -71.91 33.59 2.18
CA VAL A 116 -73.02 33.08 1.32
C VAL A 116 -72.60 32.49 -0.04
N ALA A 117 -72.99 31.28 -0.46
CA ALA A 117 -73.41 30.02 0.20
C ALA A 117 -73.48 28.87 -0.86
N GLN A 118 -73.77 27.64 -0.40
CA GLN A 118 -74.40 26.51 -1.14
C GLN A 118 -73.63 25.72 -2.25
N GLN A 119 -73.36 24.44 -1.91
CA GLN A 119 -74.01 23.24 -2.53
C GLN A 119 -73.58 22.78 -3.94
N LEU A 120 -73.41 21.49 -4.29
CA LEU A 120 -72.95 20.25 -3.60
C LEU A 120 -72.89 19.10 -4.63
N GLN A 121 -71.74 18.44 -4.81
CA GLN A 121 -71.59 17.05 -5.30
C GLN A 121 -70.09 16.69 -5.13
N GLN A 122 -69.62 15.62 -4.46
CA GLN A 122 -70.00 14.19 -4.45
C GLN A 122 -69.94 13.55 -5.85
N GLN A 123 -69.24 12.43 -6.09
CA GLN A 123 -68.74 11.36 -5.19
C GLN A 123 -67.30 10.93 -5.61
N GLN A 124 -66.37 10.66 -4.67
CA GLN A 124 -65.95 9.31 -4.18
C GLN A 124 -65.23 8.41 -5.21
N GLN A 125 -64.20 7.61 -4.88
CA GLN A 125 -63.74 7.10 -3.57
C GLN A 125 -62.24 6.65 -3.56
N GLN A 126 -61.65 6.62 -2.36
CA GLN A 126 -60.54 5.74 -1.88
C GLN A 126 -59.12 5.68 -2.53
N ARG A 127 -58.17 6.32 -1.82
CA ARG A 127 -56.98 5.72 -1.15
C ARG A 127 -56.26 4.50 -1.79
N ARG A 128 -54.94 4.65 -1.98
CA ARG A 128 -53.90 3.88 -1.23
C ARG A 128 -52.53 4.56 -1.31
N MET A 129 -51.72 4.38 -0.26
CA MET A 129 -50.29 4.71 -0.19
C MET A 129 -49.52 3.42 0.12
N SER A 130 -48.44 3.17 -0.61
CA SER A 130 -47.41 2.16 -0.34
C SER A 130 -46.12 2.67 -0.99
N ILE A 131 -44.97 2.81 -0.31
CA ILE A 131 -44.16 1.78 0.34
C ILE A 131 -43.76 0.64 -0.60
N LEU A 132 -42.48 0.26 -0.53
CA LEU A 132 -41.78 -0.71 -1.38
C LEU A 132 -41.54 -0.26 -2.84
N GLY A 133 -40.48 0.53 -3.05
CA GLY A 133 -39.96 0.84 -4.37
C GLY A 133 -39.14 -0.31 -4.95
N ARG A 134 -39.73 -1.10 -5.86
CA ARG A 134 -39.01 -2.02 -6.76
C ARG A 134 -39.04 -1.41 -8.17
N PRO A 135 -37.92 -1.37 -8.93
CA PRO A 135 -37.89 -0.75 -10.24
C PRO A 135 -38.64 -1.61 -11.27
N SER A 136 -39.96 -1.41 -11.37
CA SER A 136 -40.72 -1.79 -12.57
C SER A 136 -40.29 -0.88 -13.73
N SER A 137 -40.30 -1.41 -14.96
CA SER A 137 -39.89 -0.68 -16.16
C SER A 137 -40.83 0.49 -16.45
N ALA A 138 -40.47 1.67 -15.94
CA ALA A 138 -41.17 2.91 -16.26
C ALA A 138 -41.18 3.12 -17.78
N SER A 139 -42.36 3.39 -18.32
CA SER A 139 -42.54 3.78 -19.73
C SER A 139 -41.91 5.16 -19.93
N LEU A 140 -40.60 5.19 -20.12
CA LEU A 140 -39.86 6.38 -20.53
C LEU A 140 -40.30 6.75 -21.94
N THR A 141 -41.29 7.64 -22.04
CA THR A 141 -41.44 8.52 -23.21
C THR A 141 -40.24 9.47 -23.22
N ARG A 142 -39.06 8.93 -23.54
CA ARG A 142 -37.80 9.66 -23.63
C ARG A 142 -37.94 10.67 -24.77
N ASN A 143 -38.10 11.94 -24.43
CA ASN A 143 -38.11 13.01 -25.42
C ASN A 143 -36.85 12.91 -26.29
N ASP A 144 -37.02 13.10 -27.61
CA ASP A 144 -35.91 13.09 -28.55
C ASP A 144 -34.97 14.29 -28.24
N PRO A 145 -33.68 14.06 -27.93
CA PRO A 145 -32.75 15.13 -27.63
C PRO A 145 -32.29 15.88 -28.88
N ARG A 146 -32.59 15.38 -30.09
CA ARG A 146 -32.21 16.00 -31.35
C ARG A 146 -33.10 17.22 -31.62
N PRO A 147 -32.58 18.34 -32.15
CA PRO A 147 -33.35 19.56 -32.36
C PRO A 147 -34.23 19.46 -33.63
N LEU A 148 -35.24 18.58 -33.61
CA LEU A 148 -36.12 18.27 -34.75
C LEU A 148 -36.92 19.47 -35.30
N THR A 149 -36.95 20.59 -34.58
CA THR A 149 -37.62 21.84 -35.00
C THR A 149 -36.64 22.84 -35.64
N ASP A 150 -35.33 22.63 -35.51
CA ASP A 150 -34.33 23.53 -36.10
C ASP A 150 -34.15 23.28 -37.61
N LYS A 151 -34.26 24.35 -38.38
CA LYS A 151 -34.08 24.35 -39.84
C LYS A 151 -32.63 24.09 -40.24
N ALA A 152 -31.64 24.49 -39.44
CA ALA A 152 -30.24 24.22 -39.76
C ALA A 152 -29.90 22.72 -39.56
N PHE A 153 -30.37 22.11 -38.47
CA PHE A 153 -30.29 20.66 -38.24
C PHE A 153 -31.00 19.86 -39.33
N ILE A 154 -32.24 20.21 -39.69
CA ILE A 154 -32.97 19.56 -40.80
C ILE A 154 -32.18 19.68 -42.12
N ALA A 155 -31.67 20.86 -42.46
CA ALA A 155 -30.89 21.07 -43.67
C ALA A 155 -29.55 20.30 -43.65
N GLN A 156 -28.93 20.13 -42.49
CA GLN A 156 -27.74 19.28 -42.34
C GLN A 156 -28.09 17.81 -42.59
N ASN A 157 -29.16 17.30 -41.98
CA ASN A 157 -29.61 15.92 -42.14
C ASN A 157 -29.93 15.59 -43.60
N ILE A 158 -30.59 16.50 -44.32
CA ILE A 158 -30.82 16.36 -45.78
C ILE A 158 -29.48 16.24 -46.53
N ARG A 159 -28.47 17.05 -46.21
CA ARG A 159 -27.14 16.97 -46.85
C ARG A 159 -26.42 15.65 -46.53
N THR A 160 -26.44 15.20 -45.28
CA THR A 160 -25.85 13.92 -44.86
C THR A 160 -26.49 12.74 -45.60
N LEU A 161 -27.82 12.70 -45.70
CA LEU A 161 -28.56 11.66 -46.41
C LEU A 161 -28.26 11.66 -47.92
N ILE A 162 -28.23 12.83 -48.57
CA ILE A 162 -27.87 12.94 -49.99
C ILE A 162 -26.44 12.44 -50.24
N ALA A 163 -25.48 12.81 -49.38
CA ALA A 163 -24.09 12.38 -49.51
C ALA A 163 -23.97 10.85 -49.44
N PHE A 164 -24.62 10.21 -48.46
CA PHE A 164 -24.62 8.75 -48.32
C PHE A 164 -25.28 8.05 -49.52
N LEU A 165 -26.47 8.50 -49.95
CA LEU A 165 -27.19 7.90 -51.08
C LEU A 165 -26.42 8.05 -52.40
N THR A 166 -25.76 9.19 -52.61
CA THR A 166 -24.94 9.44 -53.81
C THR A 166 -23.67 8.59 -53.80
N ALA A 167 -22.99 8.46 -52.66
CA ALA A 167 -21.76 7.68 -52.53
C ALA A 167 -21.98 6.17 -52.75
N ASN A 168 -23.14 5.65 -52.33
CA ASN A 168 -23.47 4.23 -52.42
C ASN A 168 -24.26 3.84 -53.69
N GLY A 169 -24.44 4.76 -54.64
CA GLY A 169 -25.04 4.45 -55.95
C GLY A 169 -26.57 4.29 -55.96
N TYR A 170 -27.30 5.11 -55.18
CA TYR A 170 -28.77 5.12 -55.19
C TYR A 170 -29.35 5.41 -56.59
N ASP A 171 -30.44 4.71 -56.94
CA ASP A 171 -30.97 4.62 -58.30
C ASP A 171 -31.93 5.77 -58.69
N HIS A 172 -32.33 6.61 -57.73
CA HIS A 172 -33.21 7.75 -57.94
C HIS A 172 -32.54 9.10 -57.69
N ALA A 173 -32.85 10.09 -58.53
CA ALA A 173 -32.27 11.43 -58.47
C ALA A 173 -32.66 12.18 -57.18
N VAL A 174 -31.74 12.23 -56.20
CA VAL A 174 -31.91 12.96 -54.95
C VAL A 174 -31.46 14.41 -55.04
N SER A 175 -32.18 15.31 -54.37
CA SER A 175 -31.84 16.73 -54.29
C SER A 175 -32.30 17.33 -52.95
N PRO A 176 -31.71 18.45 -52.50
CA PRO A 176 -32.18 19.13 -51.29
C PRO A 176 -33.63 19.64 -51.40
N LYS A 177 -34.17 19.74 -52.62
CA LYS A 177 -35.55 20.19 -52.87
C LYS A 177 -36.56 19.02 -52.85
N SER A 178 -36.22 17.85 -53.37
CA SER A 178 -37.09 16.66 -53.26
C SER A 178 -37.15 16.15 -51.82
N LEU A 179 -36.01 16.11 -51.12
CA LEU A 179 -35.94 15.72 -49.71
C LEU A 179 -36.35 16.83 -48.71
N ALA A 180 -36.90 17.96 -49.18
CA ALA A 180 -37.52 18.95 -48.30
C ALA A 180 -38.95 18.52 -47.88
N THR A 181 -39.69 17.87 -48.78
CA THR A 181 -41.06 17.36 -48.56
C THR A 181 -41.28 16.08 -49.39
N PRO A 182 -40.62 14.96 -49.05
CA PRO A 182 -40.66 13.74 -49.86
C PRO A 182 -42.01 13.02 -49.76
N THR A 183 -42.35 12.27 -50.80
CA THR A 183 -43.49 11.35 -50.79
C THR A 183 -43.20 10.10 -49.95
N SER A 184 -44.25 9.44 -49.47
CA SER A 184 -44.10 8.13 -48.80
C SER A 184 -43.41 7.08 -49.66
N LYS A 185 -43.57 7.13 -50.99
CA LYS A 185 -42.90 6.19 -51.90
C LYS A 185 -41.38 6.42 -51.93
N GLU A 186 -40.93 7.66 -52.07
CA GLU A 186 -39.50 8.00 -52.03
C GLU A 186 -38.87 7.60 -50.68
N PHE A 187 -39.58 7.83 -49.57
CA PHE A 187 -39.11 7.39 -48.26
C PHE A 187 -38.97 5.86 -48.15
N LEU A 188 -39.99 5.10 -48.59
CA LEU A 188 -39.95 3.64 -48.55
C LEU A 188 -38.84 3.09 -49.46
N HIS A 189 -38.63 3.66 -50.65
CA HIS A 189 -37.50 3.30 -51.52
C HIS A 189 -36.14 3.56 -50.86
N ILE A 190 -35.96 4.70 -50.17
CA ILE A 190 -34.73 5.00 -49.41
C ILE A 190 -34.50 3.97 -48.30
N VAL A 191 -35.53 3.59 -47.54
CA VAL A 191 -35.40 2.53 -46.51
C VAL A 191 -35.08 1.17 -47.15
N GLN A 192 -35.70 0.82 -48.28
CA GLN A 192 -35.42 -0.42 -49.00
C GLN A 192 -34.01 -0.48 -49.57
N PHE A 193 -33.44 0.65 -49.99
CA PHE A 193 -32.05 0.75 -50.42
C PHE A 193 -31.08 0.64 -49.24
N MET A 194 -31.38 1.27 -48.10
CA MET A 194 -30.44 1.34 -46.96
C MET A 194 -30.38 0.06 -46.12
N MET A 195 -31.49 -0.66 -45.92
CA MET A 195 -31.51 -1.82 -45.01
C MET A 195 -30.60 -2.99 -45.42
N PRO A 196 -30.43 -3.35 -46.72
CA PRO A 196 -29.48 -4.37 -47.17
C PRO A 196 -28.00 -4.10 -46.87
N PHE A 197 -27.62 -2.85 -46.55
CA PHE A 197 -26.26 -2.54 -46.08
C PHE A 197 -26.03 -2.99 -44.63
N ILE A 198 -27.10 -3.13 -43.82
CA ILE A 198 -27.04 -3.62 -42.43
C ILE A 198 -27.13 -5.15 -42.39
N ASP A 199 -28.08 -5.73 -43.14
CA ASP A 199 -28.19 -7.18 -43.29
C ASP A 199 -28.69 -7.54 -44.70
N LYS A 200 -27.82 -8.22 -45.44
CA LYS A 200 -28.04 -8.71 -46.82
C LYS A 200 -29.18 -9.74 -46.91
N ASN A 201 -29.64 -10.29 -45.78
CA ASN A 201 -30.74 -11.26 -45.72
C ASN A 201 -32.12 -10.61 -45.51
N ILE A 202 -32.20 -9.29 -45.29
CA ILE A 202 -33.49 -8.59 -45.10
C ILE A 202 -34.36 -8.71 -46.36
N LYS A 203 -35.53 -9.30 -46.18
CA LYS A 203 -36.58 -9.44 -47.21
C LYS A 203 -37.81 -8.67 -46.77
N PHE A 204 -38.19 -7.65 -47.53
CA PHE A 204 -39.42 -6.89 -47.33
C PHE A 204 -40.64 -7.71 -47.76
N SER A 205 -41.76 -7.49 -47.09
CA SER A 205 -43.06 -8.03 -47.49
C SER A 205 -43.67 -7.24 -48.65
N ALA A 206 -44.86 -7.66 -49.11
CA ALA A 206 -45.65 -6.90 -50.09
C ALA A 206 -46.19 -5.55 -49.55
N LYS A 207 -45.97 -5.24 -48.27
CA LYS A 207 -46.38 -4.00 -47.59
C LYS A 207 -45.22 -3.43 -46.78
N VAL A 208 -44.30 -2.77 -47.47
CA VAL A 208 -43.07 -2.19 -46.90
C VAL A 208 -43.37 -1.33 -45.66
N GLU A 209 -44.48 -0.59 -45.67
CA GLU A 209 -44.96 0.28 -44.58
C GLU A 209 -45.45 -0.46 -43.32
N GLU A 210 -45.68 -1.78 -43.38
CA GLU A 210 -45.90 -2.62 -42.19
C GLU A 210 -44.56 -3.14 -41.61
N ASP A 211 -43.53 -3.31 -42.46
CA ASP A 211 -42.19 -3.79 -42.04
C ASP A 211 -41.32 -2.69 -41.41
N VAL A 212 -41.35 -1.45 -41.93
CA VAL A 212 -40.45 -0.36 -41.46
C VAL A 212 -40.48 -0.15 -39.94
N PRO A 213 -41.65 -0.06 -39.25
CA PRO A 213 -41.69 0.07 -37.79
C PRO A 213 -41.08 -1.13 -37.05
N ILE A 214 -41.13 -2.34 -37.65
CA ILE A 214 -40.57 -3.57 -37.08
C ILE A 214 -39.05 -3.57 -37.25
N LEU A 215 -38.54 -3.17 -38.42
CA LEU A 215 -37.11 -3.07 -38.70
C LEU A 215 -36.42 -2.06 -37.77
N PHE A 216 -36.92 -0.82 -37.68
CA PHE A 216 -36.36 0.17 -36.76
C PHE A 216 -36.43 -0.28 -35.29
N LYS A 217 -37.48 -1.00 -34.89
CA LYS A 217 -37.56 -1.60 -33.54
C LYS A 217 -36.54 -2.72 -33.31
N ARG A 218 -36.24 -3.54 -34.33
CA ARG A 218 -35.19 -4.58 -34.26
C ARG A 218 -33.78 -3.99 -34.20
N LEU A 219 -33.55 -2.86 -34.88
CA LEU A 219 -32.33 -2.06 -34.78
C LEU A 219 -32.22 -1.27 -33.46
N CYS A 220 -33.12 -1.51 -32.49
CA CYS A 220 -33.17 -0.79 -31.20
C CYS A 220 -33.27 0.74 -31.31
N TYR A 221 -33.85 1.25 -32.41
CA TYR A 221 -34.03 2.69 -32.62
C TYR A 221 -34.88 3.30 -31.47
N PRO A 222 -34.41 4.32 -30.73
CA PRO A 222 -35.06 4.72 -29.47
C PRO A 222 -36.45 5.36 -29.57
N PHE A 223 -36.93 5.68 -30.78
CA PHE A 223 -38.13 6.48 -30.99
C PHE A 223 -39.14 5.76 -31.88
N ALA A 224 -40.39 5.63 -31.42
CA ALA A 224 -41.41 4.84 -32.10
C ALA A 224 -41.87 5.47 -33.42
N ILE A 225 -41.62 4.79 -34.54
CA ILE A 225 -42.17 5.15 -35.86
C ILE A 225 -43.59 4.58 -35.97
N SER A 226 -44.61 5.45 -36.10
CA SER A 226 -46.00 5.02 -36.27
C SER A 226 -46.33 4.73 -37.74
N LYS A 227 -47.22 3.77 -38.00
CA LYS A 227 -47.74 3.52 -39.35
C LYS A 227 -48.43 4.76 -39.95
N SER A 228 -49.06 5.59 -39.12
CA SER A 228 -49.67 6.86 -39.55
C SER A 228 -48.65 7.90 -40.03
N ALA A 229 -47.42 7.90 -39.50
CA ALA A 229 -46.34 8.75 -40.01
C ALA A 229 -45.92 8.34 -41.42
N LEU A 230 -45.90 7.04 -41.71
CA LEU A 230 -45.53 6.50 -43.02
C LEU A 230 -46.59 6.80 -44.11
N CYS A 231 -47.84 7.00 -43.75
CA CYS A 231 -48.89 7.47 -44.67
C CYS A 231 -48.75 8.96 -45.06
N ALA A 232 -47.94 9.76 -44.34
CA ALA A 232 -47.90 11.21 -44.47
C ALA A 232 -46.47 11.77 -44.31
N VAL A 233 -45.46 11.08 -44.85
CA VAL A 233 -44.03 11.34 -44.55
C VAL A 233 -43.65 12.81 -44.70
N GLY A 234 -43.96 13.43 -45.85
CA GLY A 234 -43.60 14.81 -46.16
C GLY A 234 -44.35 15.91 -45.38
N SER A 235 -45.13 15.59 -44.34
CA SER A 235 -45.78 16.61 -43.51
C SER A 235 -44.75 17.40 -42.68
N PRO A 236 -44.95 18.71 -42.43
CA PRO A 236 -44.01 19.55 -41.67
C PRO A 236 -43.67 19.05 -40.25
N HIS A 237 -44.55 18.26 -39.64
CA HIS A 237 -44.36 17.68 -38.30
C HIS A 237 -43.98 16.19 -38.33
N THR A 238 -44.08 15.55 -39.50
CA THR A 238 -43.83 14.11 -39.69
C THR A 238 -42.47 13.85 -40.34
N TRP A 239 -42.02 14.76 -41.21
CA TRP A 239 -40.76 14.60 -41.92
C TRP A 239 -39.52 14.70 -41.00
N PRO A 240 -39.37 15.69 -40.09
CA PRO A 240 -38.14 15.82 -39.31
C PRO A 240 -37.80 14.59 -38.42
N PRO A 241 -38.75 13.95 -37.71
CA PRO A 241 -38.48 12.70 -36.98
C PRO A 241 -38.08 11.52 -37.88
N LEU A 242 -38.67 11.41 -39.09
CA LEU A 242 -38.38 10.33 -40.03
C LEU A 242 -37.04 10.53 -40.77
N LEU A 243 -36.72 11.76 -41.15
CA LEU A 243 -35.41 12.15 -41.66
C LEU A 243 -34.32 11.87 -40.62
N ALA A 244 -34.56 12.21 -39.35
CA ALA A 244 -33.63 11.91 -38.27
C ALA A 244 -33.50 10.39 -38.01
N ALA A 245 -34.52 9.58 -38.33
CA ALA A 245 -34.41 8.12 -38.32
C ALA A 245 -33.49 7.61 -39.45
N LEU A 246 -33.64 8.13 -40.66
CA LEU A 246 -32.77 7.78 -41.80
C LEU A 246 -31.31 8.17 -41.54
N VAL A 247 -31.05 9.40 -41.07
CA VAL A 247 -29.68 9.85 -40.79
C VAL A 247 -29.06 9.07 -39.63
N TRP A 248 -29.83 8.63 -38.64
CA TRP A 248 -29.33 7.72 -37.61
C TRP A 248 -28.87 6.37 -38.18
N VAL A 249 -29.52 5.83 -39.23
CA VAL A 249 -29.02 4.64 -39.94
C VAL A 249 -27.76 4.96 -40.77
N VAL A 250 -27.66 6.15 -41.39
CA VAL A 250 -26.42 6.61 -42.04
C VAL A 250 -25.27 6.70 -41.03
N GLU A 251 -25.52 7.21 -39.83
CA GLU A 251 -24.53 7.29 -38.75
C GLU A 251 -24.11 5.91 -38.24
N LEU A 252 -25.04 4.95 -38.16
CA LEU A 252 -24.76 3.56 -37.79
C LEU A 252 -23.85 2.86 -38.83
N LEU A 253 -24.18 2.95 -40.11
CA LEU A 253 -23.38 2.37 -41.21
C LEU A 253 -21.99 3.02 -41.31
N ASN A 254 -21.89 4.34 -41.10
CA ASN A 254 -20.61 5.06 -41.04
C ASN A 254 -19.79 4.74 -39.77
N TYR A 255 -20.40 4.22 -38.71
CA TYR A 255 -19.69 3.71 -37.53
C TYR A 255 -19.15 2.31 -37.79
N GLU A 256 -19.97 1.43 -38.37
CA GLU A 256 -19.61 0.05 -38.74
C GLU A 256 -18.40 0.01 -39.68
N ALA A 257 -18.44 0.74 -40.80
CA ALA A 257 -17.33 0.83 -41.74
C ALA A 257 -16.02 1.34 -41.11
N LYS A 258 -16.10 2.20 -40.07
CA LYS A 258 -14.92 2.69 -39.33
C LYS A 258 -14.42 1.70 -38.28
N ALA A 259 -15.31 0.89 -37.71
CA ALA A 259 -14.92 -0.21 -36.83
C ALA A 259 -14.17 -1.30 -37.60
N GLU A 260 -14.60 -1.59 -38.84
CA GLU A 260 -13.86 -2.45 -39.77
C GLU A 260 -12.50 -1.84 -40.17
N GLU A 261 -12.45 -0.55 -40.54
CA GLU A 261 -11.21 0.15 -40.93
C GLU A 261 -10.14 0.17 -39.81
N LEU A 262 -10.56 0.39 -38.55
CA LEU A 262 -9.66 0.42 -37.40
C LEU A 262 -9.16 -0.98 -36.97
N GLY A 263 -9.97 -2.01 -37.23
CA GLY A 263 -9.67 -3.40 -36.91
C GLY A 263 -9.44 -3.71 -35.41
N PRO A 264 -9.15 -4.98 -35.08
CA PRO A 264 -8.90 -5.41 -33.69
C PRO A 264 -7.57 -4.90 -33.11
N ALA A 265 -6.70 -4.30 -33.95
CA ALA A 265 -5.42 -3.74 -33.51
C ALA A 265 -5.61 -2.44 -32.70
N ALA A 266 -6.55 -1.58 -33.10
CA ALA A 266 -6.78 -0.28 -32.43
C ALA A 266 -7.20 -0.44 -30.96
N THR A 267 -7.90 -1.53 -30.62
CA THR A 267 -8.34 -1.84 -29.26
C THR A 267 -7.24 -2.26 -28.29
N MET A 268 -6.02 -2.59 -28.76
CA MET A 268 -4.93 -3.07 -27.90
C MET A 268 -4.06 -1.95 -27.30
N SER A 269 -4.17 -0.72 -27.80
CA SER A 269 -3.25 0.39 -27.49
C SER A 269 -3.37 0.98 -26.06
N GLY A 270 -4.07 0.32 -25.14
CA GLY A 270 -4.27 0.77 -23.75
C GLY A 270 -4.25 -0.34 -22.71
N SER A 271 -3.80 -1.55 -23.08
CA SER A 271 -3.72 -2.71 -22.18
C SER A 271 -2.32 -2.85 -21.57
N SER A 272 -2.24 -3.49 -20.39
CA SER A 272 -0.96 -3.88 -19.78
C SER A 272 -0.25 -4.94 -20.64
N GLU A 273 1.07 -4.99 -20.59
CA GLU A 273 1.92 -5.88 -21.39
C GLU A 273 1.55 -7.36 -21.21
N ASN A 274 1.33 -7.81 -19.97
CA ASN A 274 0.83 -9.15 -19.68
C ASN A 274 -0.55 -9.42 -20.30
N THR A 275 -1.45 -8.43 -20.28
CA THR A 275 -2.79 -8.52 -20.91
C THR A 275 -2.69 -8.57 -22.43
N ILE A 276 -1.71 -7.89 -23.02
CA ILE A 276 -1.40 -7.98 -24.45
C ILE A 276 -0.89 -9.38 -24.79
N HIS A 277 0.03 -9.95 -24.01
CA HIS A 277 0.58 -11.29 -24.25
C HIS A 277 -0.48 -12.40 -24.10
N GLU A 278 -1.31 -12.33 -23.06
CA GLU A 278 -2.46 -13.21 -22.86
C GLU A 278 -3.48 -13.08 -24.00
N SER A 279 -3.80 -11.84 -24.42
CA SER A 279 -4.73 -11.59 -25.54
C SER A 279 -4.19 -12.12 -26.87
N GLN A 280 -2.90 -11.93 -27.17
CA GLN A 280 -2.27 -12.49 -28.36
C GLN A 280 -2.27 -14.02 -28.36
N THR A 281 -1.97 -14.65 -27.22
CA THR A 281 -1.96 -16.11 -27.06
C THR A 281 -3.37 -16.68 -27.27
N ASN A 282 -4.38 -16.07 -26.63
CA ASN A 282 -5.78 -16.42 -26.84
C ASN A 282 -6.22 -16.20 -28.30
N ARG A 283 -5.76 -15.13 -28.98
CA ARG A 283 -6.06 -14.90 -30.40
C ARG A 283 -5.54 -16.03 -31.29
N MET A 284 -4.28 -16.45 -31.11
CA MET A 284 -3.69 -17.59 -31.83
C MET A 284 -4.49 -18.88 -31.58
N PHE A 285 -4.87 -19.14 -30.33
CA PHE A 285 -5.67 -20.32 -29.98
C PHE A 285 -7.08 -20.29 -30.60
N PHE A 286 -7.79 -19.15 -30.58
CA PHE A 286 -9.10 -19.04 -31.22
C PHE A 286 -9.03 -19.12 -32.75
N GLU A 287 -7.98 -18.61 -33.37
CA GLU A 287 -7.74 -18.70 -34.82
C GLU A 287 -7.47 -20.15 -35.25
N TYR A 288 -6.68 -20.90 -34.47
CA TYR A 288 -6.54 -22.35 -34.60
C TYR A 288 -7.86 -23.10 -34.37
N VAL A 289 -8.58 -22.86 -33.26
CA VAL A 289 -9.84 -23.56 -32.95
C VAL A 289 -10.89 -23.33 -34.03
N ALA A 290 -11.04 -22.11 -34.54
CA ALA A 290 -11.96 -21.82 -35.63
C ALA A 290 -11.57 -22.59 -36.90
N SER A 291 -10.29 -22.61 -37.26
CA SER A 291 -9.76 -23.32 -38.42
C SER A 291 -9.94 -24.83 -38.30
N SER A 292 -9.53 -25.45 -37.18
CA SER A 292 -9.66 -26.88 -36.97
C SER A 292 -11.13 -27.30 -36.85
N TYR A 293 -12.01 -26.47 -36.27
CA TYR A 293 -13.44 -26.74 -36.24
C TYR A 293 -14.10 -26.67 -37.63
N GLU A 294 -13.68 -25.74 -38.50
CA GLU A 294 -14.12 -25.73 -39.91
C GLU A 294 -13.69 -27.02 -40.64
N ASN A 295 -12.44 -27.45 -40.49
CA ASN A 295 -11.95 -28.66 -41.16
C ASN A 295 -12.59 -29.95 -40.59
N PHE A 296 -12.87 -29.99 -39.29
CA PHE A 296 -13.66 -31.04 -38.64
C PHE A 296 -15.10 -31.11 -39.18
N LEU A 297 -15.79 -29.98 -39.36
CA LEU A 297 -17.14 -29.94 -39.97
C LEU A 297 -17.15 -30.41 -41.43
N HIS A 298 -16.02 -30.33 -42.13
CA HIS A 298 -15.83 -30.89 -43.47
C HIS A 298 -15.29 -32.35 -43.46
N GLY A 299 -15.01 -32.93 -42.29
CA GLY A 299 -14.47 -34.29 -42.15
C GLY A 299 -13.02 -34.45 -42.62
N ASN A 300 -12.21 -33.39 -42.56
CA ASN A 300 -10.81 -33.39 -43.00
C ASN A 300 -9.84 -33.50 -41.81
N ASP A 301 -9.75 -34.71 -41.25
CA ASP A 301 -8.91 -35.01 -40.08
C ASP A 301 -7.41 -34.84 -40.36
N GLU A 302 -6.95 -35.08 -41.60
CA GLU A 302 -5.55 -34.89 -42.00
C GLU A 302 -5.12 -33.43 -41.81
N LYS A 303 -5.94 -32.48 -42.27
CA LYS A 303 -5.66 -31.05 -42.13
C LYS A 303 -5.85 -30.52 -40.71
N CYS A 304 -6.65 -31.18 -39.88
CA CYS A 304 -6.65 -30.91 -38.43
C CYS A 304 -5.27 -31.27 -37.83
N ALA A 305 -4.72 -32.45 -38.13
CA ALA A 305 -3.39 -32.84 -37.65
C ALA A 305 -2.26 -31.93 -38.16
N GLU A 306 -2.37 -31.36 -39.38
CA GLU A 306 -1.46 -30.31 -39.86
C GLU A 306 -1.53 -29.03 -39.02
N LEU A 307 -2.74 -28.61 -38.61
CA LEU A 307 -2.96 -27.43 -37.78
C LEU A 307 -2.48 -27.63 -36.33
N ASP A 308 -2.66 -28.84 -35.77
CA ASP A 308 -2.15 -29.21 -34.44
C ASP A 308 -0.62 -29.07 -34.36
N GLU A 309 0.10 -29.58 -35.38
CA GLU A 309 1.56 -29.53 -35.42
C GLU A 309 2.08 -28.12 -35.77
N GLN A 310 1.38 -27.35 -36.62
CA GLN A 310 1.68 -25.92 -36.83
C GLN A 310 1.54 -25.12 -35.54
N LEU A 311 0.44 -25.31 -34.79
CA LEU A 311 0.22 -24.64 -33.50
C LEU A 311 1.36 -25.00 -32.54
N ARG A 312 1.69 -26.29 -32.42
CA ARG A 312 2.78 -26.78 -31.58
C ARG A 312 4.14 -26.17 -31.94
N GLN A 313 4.46 -26.05 -33.23
CA GLN A 313 5.70 -25.40 -33.68
C GLN A 313 5.74 -23.93 -33.24
N THR A 314 4.68 -23.15 -33.48
CA THR A 314 4.65 -21.74 -33.06
C THR A 314 4.73 -21.53 -31.54
N PHE A 315 4.25 -22.47 -30.72
CA PHE A 315 4.43 -22.44 -29.27
C PHE A 315 5.85 -22.85 -28.84
N ASN A 316 6.46 -23.84 -29.50
CA ASN A 316 7.85 -24.25 -29.22
C ASN A 316 8.83 -23.12 -29.57
N GLU A 317 8.65 -22.46 -30.72
CA GLU A 317 9.47 -21.32 -31.17
C GLU A 317 9.39 -20.16 -30.16
N ARG A 318 8.18 -19.76 -29.76
CA ARG A 318 7.98 -18.74 -28.71
C ARG A 318 8.51 -19.15 -27.34
N GLY A 319 8.50 -20.45 -27.03
CA GLY A 319 9.14 -20.99 -25.83
C GLY A 319 10.65 -20.77 -25.85
N ALA A 320 11.30 -21.13 -26.95
CA ALA A 320 12.73 -20.94 -27.16
C ALA A 320 13.16 -19.47 -27.37
N ASP A 321 12.22 -18.57 -27.70
CA ASP A 321 12.42 -17.13 -27.60
C ASP A 321 12.39 -16.68 -26.14
N LEU A 322 11.34 -17.02 -25.39
CA LEU A 322 11.19 -16.63 -23.98
C LEU A 322 12.29 -17.22 -23.07
N GLU A 323 12.74 -18.45 -23.33
CA GLU A 323 13.86 -19.08 -22.62
C GLU A 323 15.16 -18.28 -22.82
N ARG A 324 15.42 -17.79 -24.04
CA ARG A 324 16.59 -16.94 -24.35
C ARG A 324 16.48 -15.56 -23.71
N ASP A 325 15.30 -14.94 -23.76
CA ASP A 325 15.06 -13.64 -23.14
C ASP A 325 15.26 -13.73 -21.61
N VAL A 326 14.90 -14.87 -21.00
CA VAL A 326 15.20 -15.18 -19.59
C VAL A 326 16.71 -15.40 -19.38
N GLU A 327 17.40 -16.16 -20.21
CA GLU A 327 18.87 -16.34 -20.11
C GLU A 327 19.62 -14.99 -20.22
N GLU A 328 19.20 -14.07 -21.11
CA GLU A 328 19.78 -12.73 -21.25
C GLU A 328 19.48 -11.84 -20.02
N LEU A 329 18.26 -11.91 -19.47
CA LEU A 329 17.89 -11.20 -18.24
C LEU A 329 18.62 -11.74 -17.00
N GLU A 330 18.79 -13.06 -16.87
CA GLU A 330 19.56 -13.67 -15.78
C GLU A 330 21.04 -13.30 -15.88
N ALA A 331 21.62 -13.32 -17.09
CA ALA A 331 22.99 -12.86 -17.33
C ALA A 331 23.17 -11.38 -16.98
N SER A 332 22.29 -10.50 -17.47
CA SER A 332 22.34 -9.06 -17.16
C SER A 332 22.13 -8.78 -15.67
N THR A 333 21.28 -9.56 -14.99
CA THR A 333 21.09 -9.46 -13.54
C THR A 333 22.36 -9.88 -12.80
N ALA A 334 23.02 -10.96 -13.20
CA ALA A 334 24.29 -11.39 -12.60
C ALA A 334 25.43 -10.38 -12.84
N GLU A 335 25.51 -9.76 -14.02
CA GLU A 335 26.45 -8.66 -14.29
C GLU A 335 26.19 -7.44 -13.40
N LEU A 336 24.91 -7.06 -13.22
CA LEU A 336 24.52 -5.94 -12.34
C LEU A 336 24.74 -6.26 -10.85
N GLU A 337 24.49 -7.49 -10.40
CA GLU A 337 24.80 -7.93 -9.04
C GLU A 337 26.32 -7.93 -8.80
N GLN A 338 27.12 -8.34 -9.79
CA GLN A 338 28.58 -8.26 -9.72
C GLN A 338 29.08 -6.81 -9.73
N GLU A 339 28.53 -5.93 -10.56
CA GLU A 339 28.87 -4.50 -10.55
C GLU A 339 28.54 -3.89 -9.17
N LEU A 340 27.35 -4.19 -8.63
CA LEU A 340 26.90 -3.74 -7.32
C LEU A 340 27.79 -4.27 -6.19
N GLU A 341 28.20 -5.55 -6.24
CA GLU A 341 29.19 -6.11 -5.31
C GLU A 341 30.55 -5.39 -5.43
N THR A 342 31.03 -5.11 -6.64
CA THR A 342 32.29 -4.35 -6.80
C THR A 342 32.17 -2.92 -6.26
N LEU A 343 31.06 -2.22 -6.51
CA LEU A 343 30.81 -0.87 -5.99
C LEU A 343 30.57 -0.82 -4.47
N GLN A 344 30.27 -1.94 -3.82
CA GLN A 344 30.22 -2.06 -2.36
C GLN A 344 31.57 -2.46 -1.75
N ASN A 345 32.34 -3.33 -2.42
CA ASN A 345 33.64 -3.81 -1.93
C ASN A 345 34.81 -2.85 -2.26
N GLU A 346 34.68 -2.03 -3.31
CA GLU A 346 35.50 -0.82 -3.47
C GLU A 346 35.08 0.19 -2.40
N LEU A 347 35.71 0.10 -1.22
CA LEU A 347 35.59 1.12 -0.16
C LEU A 347 35.67 2.49 -0.81
N THR A 348 34.61 3.29 -0.64
CA THR A 348 34.42 4.47 -1.48
C THR A 348 35.69 5.34 -1.44
N PRO A 349 36.18 5.89 -2.57
CA PRO A 349 37.36 6.77 -2.54
C PRO A 349 37.19 7.94 -1.56
N LEU A 350 35.94 8.31 -1.26
CA LEU A 350 35.53 9.23 -0.21
C LEU A 350 35.85 8.74 1.22
N GLU A 351 35.64 7.47 1.56
CA GLU A 351 36.00 6.89 2.86
C GLU A 351 37.52 6.72 3.02
N ALA A 352 38.21 6.27 1.96
CA ALA A 352 39.67 6.24 1.95
C ALA A 352 40.27 7.66 2.13
N ALA A 353 39.71 8.66 1.43
CA ALA A 353 40.11 10.06 1.58
C ALA A 353 39.74 10.62 2.96
N ARG A 354 38.59 10.25 3.57
CA ARG A 354 38.22 10.64 4.93
C ARG A 354 39.18 10.06 5.98
N ALA A 355 39.60 8.80 5.83
CA ALA A 355 40.59 8.20 6.71
C ALA A 355 41.95 8.91 6.61
N GLN A 356 42.39 9.25 5.40
CA GLN A 356 43.60 10.06 5.19
C GLN A 356 43.45 11.49 5.74
N HIS A 357 42.28 12.12 5.59
CA HIS A 357 42.00 13.45 6.13
C HIS A 357 42.09 13.46 7.65
N ALA A 358 41.42 12.51 8.33
CA ALA A 358 41.47 12.39 9.79
C ALA A 358 42.89 12.11 10.30
N GLN A 359 43.68 11.29 9.58
CA GLN A 359 45.09 11.06 9.90
C GLN A 359 45.94 12.33 9.75
N LEU A 360 45.67 13.15 8.73
CA LEU A 360 46.36 14.43 8.53
C LEU A 360 45.93 15.48 9.56
N GLU A 361 44.66 15.53 9.96
CA GLU A 361 44.17 16.38 11.06
C GLU A 361 44.83 16.01 12.40
N GLU A 362 44.99 14.71 12.69
CA GLU A 362 45.72 14.25 13.87
C GLU A 362 47.20 14.67 13.81
N GLN A 363 47.85 14.52 12.66
CA GLN A 363 49.24 14.96 12.47
C GLN A 363 49.42 16.47 12.60
N VAL A 364 48.48 17.28 12.08
CA VAL A 364 48.49 18.74 12.27
C VAL A 364 48.33 19.08 13.75
N ALA A 365 47.38 18.47 14.46
CA ALA A 365 47.20 18.71 15.89
C ALA A 365 48.43 18.31 16.73
N GLN A 366 49.11 17.21 16.39
CA GLN A 366 50.37 16.80 17.01
C GLN A 366 51.50 17.80 16.73
N LEU A 367 51.60 18.34 15.52
CA LEU A 367 52.59 19.35 15.14
C LEU A 367 52.33 20.70 15.80
N ASP A 368 51.08 21.17 15.84
CA ASP A 368 50.70 22.42 16.51
C ASP A 368 50.98 22.34 18.02
N GLY A 369 50.71 21.19 18.66
CA GLY A 369 51.06 20.94 20.06
C GLY A 369 52.57 20.94 20.30
N ALA A 370 53.36 20.37 19.38
CA ALA A 370 54.82 20.42 19.45
C ALA A 370 55.39 21.84 19.25
N ILE A 371 54.78 22.64 18.36
CA ILE A 371 55.12 24.05 18.16
C ILE A 371 54.82 24.87 19.42
N GLN A 372 53.64 24.68 20.03
CA GLN A 372 53.27 25.35 21.28
C GLN A 372 54.25 25.01 22.42
N GLY A 373 54.61 23.73 22.59
CA GLY A 373 55.62 23.32 23.56
C GLY A 373 56.99 23.97 23.32
N LEU A 374 57.46 24.04 22.07
CA LEU A 374 58.72 24.71 21.72
C LEU A 374 58.67 26.23 21.92
N GLU A 375 57.51 26.87 21.72
CA GLU A 375 57.32 28.28 22.05
C GLU A 375 57.33 28.54 23.56
N GLU A 376 56.75 27.63 24.37
CA GLU A 376 56.76 27.70 25.83
C GLU A 376 58.16 27.47 26.39
N GLU A 377 58.89 26.45 25.91
CA GLU A 377 60.30 26.24 26.22
C GLU A 377 61.15 27.45 25.81
N GLY A 378 60.90 28.04 24.64
CA GLY A 378 61.57 29.25 24.16
C GLY A 378 61.37 30.45 25.09
N LYS A 379 60.13 30.72 25.51
CA LYS A 379 59.79 31.79 26.46
C LYS A 379 60.45 31.53 27.83
N ALA A 380 60.36 30.31 28.35
CA ALA A 380 60.98 29.94 29.63
C ALA A 380 62.52 30.07 29.61
N LEU A 381 63.17 29.74 28.49
CA LEU A 381 64.61 29.95 28.29
C LEU A 381 64.98 31.44 28.18
N GLU A 382 64.14 32.27 27.55
CA GLU A 382 64.35 33.72 27.46
C GLU A 382 64.15 34.42 28.81
N GLU A 383 63.14 34.04 29.59
CA GLU A 383 62.93 34.50 30.98
C GLU A 383 64.08 34.06 31.90
N SER A 384 64.48 32.78 31.82
CA SER A 384 65.63 32.25 32.58
C SER A 384 66.92 32.98 32.23
N ARG A 385 67.14 33.27 30.93
CA ARG A 385 68.28 34.08 30.47
C ARG A 385 68.23 35.50 31.03
N ALA A 386 67.08 36.18 30.98
CA ALA A 386 66.93 37.52 31.53
C ALA A 386 67.18 37.55 33.06
N GLN A 387 66.76 36.51 33.78
CA GLN A 387 67.06 36.35 35.21
C GLN A 387 68.55 36.10 35.46
N CYS A 388 69.23 35.32 34.63
CA CYS A 388 70.69 35.13 34.67
C CYS A 388 71.46 36.43 34.37
N GLU A 389 71.06 37.20 33.36
CA GLU A 389 71.69 38.50 33.03
C GLU A 389 71.47 39.54 34.15
N ALA A 390 70.28 39.58 34.76
CA ALA A 390 70.00 40.45 35.90
C ALA A 390 70.77 40.06 37.18
N THR A 391 70.92 38.76 37.45
CA THR A 391 71.70 38.27 38.60
C THR A 391 73.21 38.41 38.38
N LEU A 392 73.71 38.29 37.14
CA LEU A 392 75.07 38.64 36.78
C LEU A 392 75.36 40.11 37.10
N ALA A 393 74.57 41.05 36.55
CA ALA A 393 74.76 42.49 36.78
C ALA A 393 74.68 42.87 38.29
N SER A 394 73.79 42.23 39.04
CA SER A 394 73.66 42.42 40.49
C SER A 394 74.88 41.89 41.26
N THR A 395 75.43 40.72 40.88
CA THR A 395 76.61 40.13 41.52
C THR A 395 77.92 40.82 41.13
N GLU A 396 78.03 41.35 39.91
CA GLU A 396 79.14 42.22 39.51
C GLU A 396 79.16 43.52 40.33
N ALA A 397 78.00 44.18 40.49
CA ALA A 397 77.87 45.37 41.33
C ALA A 397 78.18 45.10 42.81
N ALA A 398 77.66 43.99 43.36
CA ALA A 398 77.96 43.58 44.72
C ALA A 398 79.45 43.23 44.91
N SER A 399 80.09 42.60 43.92
CA SER A 399 81.53 42.30 43.96
C SER A 399 82.38 43.58 43.94
N ALA A 400 82.02 44.58 43.13
CA ALA A 400 82.71 45.86 43.11
C ALA A 400 82.65 46.57 44.48
N SER A 401 81.44 46.67 45.07
CA SER A 401 81.26 47.22 46.42
C SER A 401 82.02 46.42 47.48
N THR A 402 82.07 45.09 47.37
CA THR A 402 82.81 44.23 48.31
C THR A 402 84.32 44.44 48.18
N CYS A 403 84.86 44.68 46.98
CA CYS A 403 86.26 45.03 46.79
C CYS A 403 86.61 46.36 47.45
N GLU A 404 85.79 47.41 47.28
CA GLU A 404 85.98 48.71 47.96
C GLU A 404 85.93 48.58 49.49
N GLU A 405 85.01 47.78 50.03
CA GLU A 405 84.95 47.48 51.47
C GLU A 405 86.17 46.67 51.95
N CYS A 406 86.65 45.70 51.17
CA CYS A 406 87.82 44.90 51.52
C CYS A 406 89.12 45.73 51.55
N GLU A 407 89.31 46.70 50.65
CA GLU A 407 90.44 47.63 50.71
C GLU A 407 90.38 48.48 51.99
N GLN A 408 89.21 49.09 52.25
CA GLN A 408 88.98 49.88 53.47
C GLN A 408 89.13 49.08 54.78
N LEU A 409 88.74 47.81 54.78
CA LEU A 409 88.88 46.92 55.96
C LEU A 409 90.31 46.42 56.11
N SER A 410 91.04 46.17 55.02
CA SER A 410 92.48 45.86 55.05
C SER A 410 93.26 46.98 55.73
N GLU A 411 93.02 48.22 55.31
CA GLU A 411 93.65 49.42 55.88
C GLU A 411 93.32 49.61 57.37
N LYS A 412 92.07 49.34 57.78
CA LYS A 412 91.64 49.38 59.19
C LYS A 412 92.26 48.24 60.03
N ILE A 413 92.33 47.01 59.50
CA ILE A 413 92.89 45.85 60.21
C ILE A 413 94.40 46.01 60.43
N ALA A 414 95.12 46.63 59.49
CA ALA A 414 96.54 46.95 59.64
C ALA A 414 96.87 47.89 60.85
N SER A 415 95.85 48.55 61.42
CA SER A 415 96.01 49.51 62.53
C SER A 415 95.76 48.94 63.94
N GLN A 416 95.36 47.67 64.10
CA GLN A 416 94.85 47.15 65.38
C GLN A 416 95.70 46.00 66.00
N PRO A 417 96.29 46.20 67.20
CA PRO A 417 96.91 45.11 67.97
C PRO A 417 95.89 44.42 68.88
N LEU A 418 95.40 43.25 68.48
CA LEU A 418 94.43 42.45 69.27
C LEU A 418 95.09 41.64 70.40
N SER A 419 94.44 41.61 71.58
CA SER A 419 94.94 40.90 72.77
C SER A 419 94.39 39.48 72.86
N SER A 420 95.17 38.56 73.44
CA SER A 420 94.73 37.18 73.69
C SER A 420 93.59 37.08 74.72
N ALA A 421 93.41 38.09 75.57
CA ALA A 421 92.27 38.21 76.48
C ALA A 421 90.95 38.37 75.70
N ASP A 422 90.93 39.22 74.67
CA ASP A 422 89.74 39.51 73.85
C ASP A 422 89.29 38.24 73.11
N VAL A 423 90.23 37.43 72.62
CA VAL A 423 89.96 36.11 72.00
C VAL A 423 89.27 35.14 72.98
N SER A 424 89.52 35.26 74.29
CA SER A 424 88.84 34.44 75.29
C SER A 424 87.41 34.92 75.58
N GLN A 425 87.18 36.24 75.65
CA GLN A 425 85.83 36.81 75.76
C GLN A 425 85.02 36.51 74.50
N MET A 426 85.57 36.77 73.31
CA MET A 426 84.93 36.44 72.03
C MET A 426 84.55 34.96 71.93
N ARG A 427 85.37 34.02 72.44
CA ARG A 427 85.00 32.60 72.47
C ARG A 427 83.81 32.30 73.39
N ASN A 428 83.74 32.93 74.56
CA ASN A 428 82.63 32.76 75.49
C ASN A 428 81.34 33.42 74.98
N GLU A 429 81.45 34.62 74.42
CA GLU A 429 80.34 35.36 73.82
C GLU A 429 79.78 34.62 72.60
N ARG A 430 80.65 34.13 71.71
CA ARG A 430 80.28 33.20 70.63
C ARG A 430 79.58 31.95 71.17
N ASN A 431 80.06 31.34 72.26
CA ASN A 431 79.40 30.17 72.86
C ASN A 431 78.03 30.51 73.49
N ARG A 432 77.78 31.76 73.89
CA ARG A 432 76.46 32.25 74.31
C ARG A 432 75.54 32.42 73.11
N LEU A 433 75.97 33.25 72.15
CA LEU A 433 75.24 33.55 70.91
C LEU A 433 74.93 32.29 70.09
N GLN A 434 75.81 31.29 70.06
CA GLN A 434 75.58 30.03 69.35
C GLN A 434 74.49 29.16 69.99
N ARG A 435 74.22 29.30 71.30
CA ARG A 435 73.06 28.65 71.95
C ARG A 435 71.77 29.42 71.69
N GLU A 436 71.83 30.75 71.79
CA GLU A 436 70.70 31.64 71.49
C GLU A 436 70.23 31.48 70.03
N LEU A 437 71.19 31.40 69.09
CA LEU A 437 70.95 31.06 67.69
C LEU A 437 70.28 29.69 67.54
N ALA A 438 70.77 28.64 68.22
CA ALA A 438 70.19 27.31 68.13
C ALA A 438 68.73 27.26 68.67
N THR A 439 68.41 28.03 69.71
CA THR A 439 67.02 28.20 70.16
C THR A 439 66.16 28.99 69.18
N ALA A 440 66.71 30.03 68.55
CA ALA A 440 65.99 30.84 67.56
C ALA A 440 65.73 30.06 66.25
N THR A 441 66.68 29.26 65.77
CA THR A 441 66.49 28.41 64.58
C THR A 441 65.46 27.31 64.84
N ALA A 442 65.50 26.67 66.02
CA ALA A 442 64.49 25.68 66.40
C ALA A 442 63.07 26.29 66.50
N HIS A 443 62.95 27.53 67.01
CA HIS A 443 61.66 28.24 67.03
C HIS A 443 61.17 28.59 65.62
N ARG A 444 62.06 29.11 64.75
CA ARG A 444 61.77 29.40 63.34
C ARG A 444 61.34 28.14 62.58
N GLU A 445 61.97 27.00 62.82
CA GLU A 445 61.60 25.72 62.20
C GLU A 445 60.26 25.19 62.71
N SER A 446 59.92 25.43 63.98
CA SER A 446 58.58 25.14 64.51
C SER A 446 57.51 26.03 63.85
N GLN A 447 57.78 27.32 63.68
CA GLN A 447 56.88 28.25 63.00
C GLN A 447 56.74 27.92 61.51
N GLN A 448 57.82 27.57 60.81
CA GLN A 448 57.77 27.19 59.39
C GLN A 448 56.91 25.93 59.16
N LYS A 449 56.93 24.97 60.09
CA LYS A 449 56.04 23.79 60.04
C LYS A 449 54.58 24.17 60.23
N GLN A 450 54.28 25.06 61.18
CA GLN A 450 52.92 25.57 61.39
C GLN A 450 52.40 26.34 60.17
N ILE A 451 53.26 27.17 59.55
CA ILE A 451 52.95 27.88 58.30
C ILE A 451 52.65 26.87 57.19
N TRP A 452 53.51 25.87 56.97
CA TRP A 452 53.30 24.84 55.94
C TRP A 452 52.04 23.99 56.19
N GLU A 453 51.74 23.64 57.44
CA GLU A 453 50.50 22.95 57.81
C GLU A 453 49.26 23.82 57.54
N CYS A 454 49.34 25.13 57.77
CA CYS A 454 48.27 26.08 57.44
C CYS A 454 48.11 26.29 55.92
N GLU A 455 49.21 26.42 55.17
CA GLU A 455 49.22 26.54 53.70
C GLU A 455 48.60 25.29 53.06
N THR A 456 49.08 24.10 53.45
CA THR A 456 48.56 22.80 52.99
C THR A 456 47.08 22.58 53.33
N ASN A 457 46.57 23.24 54.38
CA ASN A 457 45.15 23.18 54.76
C ASN A 457 44.31 24.25 54.03
N LEU A 458 44.89 25.41 53.72
CA LEU A 458 44.26 26.45 52.90
C LEU A 458 44.07 25.98 51.46
N GLU A 459 45.11 25.40 50.86
CA GLU A 459 45.10 24.82 49.51
C GLU A 459 43.95 23.81 49.33
N LYS A 460 43.83 22.84 50.25
CA LYS A 460 42.72 21.86 50.26
C LYS A 460 41.33 22.49 50.40
N ARG A 461 41.22 23.66 51.03
CA ARG A 461 39.95 24.39 51.18
C ARG A 461 39.63 25.25 49.95
N VAL A 462 40.66 25.71 49.22
CA VAL A 462 40.54 26.30 47.89
C VAL A 462 40.03 25.25 46.90
N ASP A 463 40.70 24.09 46.83
CA ASP A 463 40.28 22.93 46.00
C ASP A 463 38.81 22.56 46.22
N GLU A 464 38.39 22.47 47.49
CA GLU A 464 37.03 22.09 47.87
C GLU A 464 35.98 23.14 47.44
N VAL A 465 36.32 24.43 47.53
CA VAL A 465 35.46 25.54 47.08
C VAL A 465 35.38 25.57 45.56
N GLU A 466 36.48 25.34 44.84
CA GLU A 466 36.49 25.30 43.37
C GLU A 466 35.75 24.08 42.82
N ALA A 467 35.89 22.92 43.47
CA ALA A 467 35.11 21.73 43.13
C ALA A 467 33.60 21.93 43.31
N GLN A 468 33.18 22.57 44.43
CA GLN A 468 31.78 22.92 44.66
C GLN A 468 31.26 23.97 43.66
N THR A 469 32.09 24.94 43.30
CA THR A 469 31.78 25.97 42.29
C THR A 469 31.58 25.35 40.91
N ARG A 470 32.48 24.45 40.50
CA ARG A 470 32.41 23.74 39.21
C ARG A 470 31.13 22.88 39.13
N ALA A 471 30.86 22.06 40.14
CA ALA A 471 29.66 21.24 40.21
C ALA A 471 28.35 22.06 40.20
N TYR A 472 28.35 23.25 40.84
CA TYR A 472 27.22 24.18 40.76
C TYR A 472 27.02 24.72 39.34
N ASN A 473 28.10 25.16 38.67
CA ASN A 473 28.03 25.71 37.31
C ASN A 473 27.59 24.65 36.28
N GLU A 474 28.13 23.43 36.35
CA GLU A 474 27.67 22.28 35.54
C GLU A 474 26.16 22.02 35.71
N CYS A 475 25.66 22.09 36.95
CA CYS A 475 24.23 21.97 37.23
C CYS A 475 23.43 23.17 36.69
N ALA A 476 23.96 24.40 36.77
CA ALA A 476 23.32 25.61 36.27
C ALA A 476 23.22 25.63 34.73
N GLU A 477 24.22 25.08 34.03
CA GLU A 477 24.18 24.86 32.58
C GLU A 477 23.17 23.77 32.18
N CYS A 478 23.16 22.63 32.87
CA CYS A 478 22.15 21.59 32.67
C CYS A 478 20.73 22.12 32.88
N VAL A 479 20.53 22.97 33.89
CA VAL A 479 19.27 23.66 34.18
C VAL A 479 19.12 24.98 33.36
N LYS A 480 20.04 25.29 32.45
CA LYS A 480 19.96 26.40 31.48
C LYS A 480 19.64 27.77 32.11
N LEU A 481 20.32 28.05 33.23
CA LEU A 481 20.38 29.35 33.93
C LEU A 481 21.63 30.16 33.54
N VAL A 482 22.60 29.51 32.88
CA VAL A 482 23.85 30.09 32.40
C VAL A 482 23.96 29.77 30.89
N PRO A 483 24.44 30.70 30.03
CA PRO A 483 24.71 32.11 30.30
C PRO A 483 23.43 32.93 30.56
N ALA A 484 23.55 34.24 30.81
CA ALA A 484 22.41 35.16 30.99
C ALA A 484 21.37 35.18 29.85
N THR A 485 21.73 34.69 28.65
CA THR A 485 20.85 34.52 27.49
C THR A 485 20.07 33.21 27.49
N ALA A 486 20.31 32.31 28.45
CA ALA A 486 19.70 31.00 28.50
C ALA A 486 18.20 31.06 28.87
N LYS A 487 17.47 30.02 28.44
CA LYS A 487 15.98 29.97 28.47
C LYS A 487 15.36 30.11 29.88
N ARG A 488 16.14 29.96 30.95
CA ARG A 488 15.72 30.09 32.35
C ARG A 488 16.65 31.00 33.15
N ALA A 489 17.29 31.96 32.49
CA ALA A 489 18.19 32.94 33.10
C ALA A 489 17.54 34.33 33.30
N GLU A 490 16.47 34.64 32.55
CA GLU A 490 15.74 35.93 32.61
C GLU A 490 16.61 37.20 32.50
N GLY A 491 17.80 37.09 31.87
CA GLY A 491 18.75 38.18 31.70
C GLY A 491 19.78 38.33 32.83
N VAL A 492 19.74 37.48 33.85
CA VAL A 492 20.71 37.41 34.96
C VAL A 492 21.71 36.29 34.68
N ASP A 493 23.02 36.56 34.81
CA ASP A 493 24.01 35.48 34.81
C ASP A 493 24.04 34.84 36.20
N TYR A 494 23.72 33.56 36.27
CA TYR A 494 23.74 32.78 37.51
C TYR A 494 25.06 32.04 37.73
N ALA A 495 26.06 32.21 36.86
CA ALA A 495 27.36 31.55 36.99
C ALA A 495 28.11 31.98 38.26
N LEU A 496 28.46 31.01 39.11
CA LEU A 496 29.26 31.26 40.29
C LEU A 496 30.73 31.44 39.88
N ARG A 497 31.32 32.57 40.27
CA ARG A 497 32.76 32.84 40.17
C ARG A 497 33.36 32.83 41.58
N VAL A 498 34.68 32.67 41.66
CA VAL A 498 35.44 32.72 42.92
C VAL A 498 36.63 33.64 42.72
N ASP A 499 36.45 34.90 43.12
CA ASP A 499 37.49 35.93 43.05
C ASP A 499 38.30 35.91 44.36
N TRP A 500 39.41 35.16 44.36
CA TRP A 500 40.38 35.08 45.47
C TRP A 500 41.21 36.37 45.65
N GLY A 501 40.55 37.54 45.63
CA GLY A 501 41.15 38.86 45.38
C GLY A 501 42.29 39.28 46.33
N VAL A 502 43.53 39.09 45.87
CA VAL A 502 44.80 39.39 46.58
C VAL A 502 44.96 40.89 46.95
N GLY A 503 44.17 41.79 46.36
CA GLY A 503 44.45 43.23 46.36
C GLY A 503 43.61 44.17 47.24
N ASN A 504 42.50 43.74 47.88
CA ASN A 504 41.50 44.71 48.38
C ASN A 504 41.10 44.63 49.88
N TRP A 505 41.79 43.86 50.73
CA TRP A 505 41.53 43.91 52.19
C TRP A 505 41.83 45.31 52.77
N SER A 506 42.81 46.02 52.19
CA SER A 506 43.28 47.35 52.63
C SER A 506 42.25 48.47 52.53
N SER A 507 41.19 48.31 51.72
CA SER A 507 40.23 49.39 51.44
C SER A 507 39.06 49.48 52.43
N ALA A 508 38.95 48.53 53.37
CA ALA A 508 37.90 48.50 54.39
C ALA A 508 38.24 49.34 55.65
N ALA A 509 39.13 50.33 55.52
CA ALA A 509 39.70 51.10 56.62
C ALA A 509 38.99 52.44 56.90
N ASP A 510 37.77 52.65 56.37
CA ASP A 510 37.00 53.89 56.57
C ASP A 510 35.67 53.67 57.32
N GLY A 511 35.62 54.11 58.57
CA GLY A 511 34.43 54.80 59.09
C GLY A 511 33.32 54.01 59.81
N SER A 512 33.31 52.68 59.92
CA SER A 512 32.22 51.97 60.63
C SER A 512 32.67 50.79 61.50
N ASP A 513 32.33 50.84 62.80
CA ASP A 513 32.60 49.77 63.77
C ASP A 513 31.78 48.49 63.50
N GLY A 514 32.49 47.40 63.21
CA GLY A 514 31.95 46.04 63.20
C GLY A 514 32.69 45.14 62.20
N PRO A 515 32.99 43.87 62.55
CA PRO A 515 33.51 42.93 61.55
C PRO A 515 32.45 42.72 60.44
N PRO A 516 32.84 42.71 59.14
CA PRO A 516 31.90 42.53 58.05
C PRO A 516 31.03 41.29 58.24
N THR A 517 29.73 41.42 58.00
CA THR A 517 28.82 40.29 58.24
C THR A 517 29.13 39.17 57.25
N HIS A 518 29.09 37.91 57.69
CA HIS A 518 29.47 36.72 56.89
C HIS A 518 28.81 36.66 55.48
N ALA A 519 27.63 37.29 55.29
CA ALA A 519 26.99 37.42 53.98
C ALA A 519 27.70 38.40 53.03
N GLN A 520 28.21 39.53 53.53
CA GLN A 520 28.98 40.52 52.76
C GLN A 520 30.32 39.94 52.30
N GLN A 521 30.95 39.10 53.12
CA GLN A 521 32.19 38.41 52.75
C GLN A 521 32.00 37.41 51.60
N LEU A 522 30.90 36.63 51.59
CA LEU A 522 30.59 35.75 50.45
C LEU A 522 30.27 36.54 49.17
N ALA A 523 29.54 37.66 49.29
CA ALA A 523 29.23 38.52 48.14
C ALA A 523 30.50 39.10 47.50
N LEU A 524 31.53 39.40 48.31
CA LEU A 524 32.83 39.89 47.83
C LEU A 524 33.65 38.85 47.05
N VAL A 525 33.42 37.55 47.30
CA VAL A 525 34.14 36.44 46.67
C VAL A 525 33.42 35.90 45.43
N SER A 526 32.10 36.10 45.31
CA SER A 526 31.29 35.45 44.26
C SER A 526 30.36 36.35 43.45
N GLY A 527 30.24 37.64 43.80
CA GLY A 527 29.43 38.63 43.07
C GLY A 527 27.90 38.41 43.11
N LEU A 528 27.42 37.28 43.64
CA LEU A 528 26.02 36.85 43.60
C LEU A 528 25.47 36.53 44.99
N ASP A 529 24.27 37.03 45.31
CA ASP A 529 23.55 36.63 46.53
C ASP A 529 22.86 35.27 46.37
N LEU A 530 23.65 34.21 46.60
CA LEU A 530 23.20 32.83 46.69
C LEU A 530 21.94 32.61 47.54
N LYS A 531 21.71 33.44 48.57
CA LYS A 531 20.67 33.22 49.59
C LYS A 531 19.40 34.01 49.31
N GLY A 532 19.51 35.25 48.86
CA GLY A 532 18.40 36.17 48.59
C GLY A 532 17.94 36.26 47.13
N SER A 533 18.79 35.96 46.14
CA SER A 533 18.38 35.98 44.72
C SER A 533 18.32 34.59 44.08
N VAL A 534 19.42 33.82 44.14
CA VAL A 534 19.54 32.53 43.42
C VAL A 534 18.56 31.49 43.97
N LYS A 535 18.55 31.28 45.29
CA LYS A 535 17.71 30.27 45.94
C LYS A 535 16.20 30.46 45.74
N PRO A 536 15.59 31.66 45.95
CA PRO A 536 14.16 31.82 45.70
C PRO A 536 13.77 31.70 44.22
N TYR A 537 14.64 32.09 43.29
CA TYR A 537 14.40 31.88 41.86
C TYR A 537 14.39 30.38 41.50
N LEU A 538 15.38 29.60 41.97
CA LEU A 538 15.39 28.14 41.79
C LEU A 538 14.15 27.46 42.40
N CYS A 539 13.65 27.94 43.55
CA CYS A 539 12.39 27.46 44.12
C CYS A 539 11.17 27.79 43.23
N SER A 540 11.08 29.01 42.68
CA SER A 540 9.94 29.38 41.82
C SER A 540 9.94 28.58 40.51
N VAL A 541 11.11 28.35 39.91
CA VAL A 541 11.27 27.49 38.73
C VAL A 541 10.85 26.06 39.05
N ARG A 542 11.33 25.47 40.16
CA ARG A 542 10.92 24.14 40.63
C ARG A 542 9.40 24.05 40.75
N ASP A 543 8.75 25.04 41.37
CA ASP A 543 7.32 24.99 41.66
C ASP A 543 6.46 25.17 40.40
N GLN A 544 6.90 26.01 39.44
CA GLN A 544 6.29 26.06 38.10
C GLN A 544 6.36 24.72 37.36
N TYR A 545 7.50 24.03 37.42
CA TYR A 545 7.64 22.71 36.79
C TYR A 545 6.87 21.63 37.55
N ALA A 546 6.74 21.72 38.87
CA ALA A 546 5.89 20.82 39.66
C ALA A 546 4.40 20.96 39.32
N VAL A 547 3.92 22.16 39.00
CA VAL A 547 2.56 22.37 38.45
C VAL A 547 2.44 21.74 37.06
N LYS A 548 3.36 22.04 36.13
CA LYS A 548 3.35 21.49 34.76
C LYS A 548 3.44 19.95 34.74
N MET A 549 4.15 19.34 35.68
CA MET A 549 4.21 17.88 35.82
C MET A 549 2.87 17.29 36.27
N ARG A 550 2.10 17.99 37.14
CA ARG A 550 0.73 17.57 37.48
C ARG A 550 -0.21 17.73 36.28
N GLU A 551 -0.22 18.89 35.63
CA GLU A 551 -1.02 19.13 34.42
C GLU A 551 -0.78 18.07 33.33
N LYS A 552 0.45 17.56 33.21
CA LYS A 552 0.79 16.48 32.27
C LYS A 552 0.45 15.08 32.78
N ALA A 553 0.51 14.83 34.09
CA ALA A 553 0.00 13.58 34.67
C ALA A 553 -1.53 13.48 34.55
N ASP A 554 -2.25 14.56 34.86
CA ASP A 554 -3.71 14.65 34.74
C ASP A 554 -4.14 14.49 33.27
N ALA A 555 -3.41 15.11 32.32
CA ALA A 555 -3.67 14.96 30.89
C ALA A 555 -3.32 13.57 30.34
N LEU A 556 -2.35 12.85 30.93
CA LEU A 556 -2.07 11.45 30.60
C LEU A 556 -3.18 10.53 31.12
N LEU A 557 -3.65 10.74 32.35
CA LEU A 557 -4.76 9.99 32.95
C LEU A 557 -6.05 10.16 32.12
N LEU A 558 -6.40 11.40 31.74
CA LEU A 558 -7.53 11.71 30.84
C LEU A 558 -7.36 11.20 29.39
N LEU A 559 -6.15 10.79 29.00
CA LEU A 559 -5.89 10.15 27.71
C LEU A 559 -6.03 8.63 27.84
N GLN A 560 -5.56 8.06 28.95
CA GLN A 560 -5.68 6.64 29.27
C GLN A 560 -7.16 6.24 29.49
N GLU A 561 -7.94 7.02 30.26
CA GLU A 561 -9.39 6.80 30.42
C GLU A 561 -10.15 6.75 29.07
N LYS A 562 -9.69 7.52 28.07
CA LYS A 562 -10.25 7.51 26.71
C LYS A 562 -9.78 6.33 25.88
N GLN A 563 -8.57 5.84 26.12
CA GLN A 563 -8.09 4.61 25.51
C GLN A 563 -8.87 3.42 26.08
N ASP A 564 -8.94 3.29 27.40
CA ASP A 564 -9.67 2.22 28.08
C ASP A 564 -11.14 2.16 27.61
N ALA A 565 -11.84 3.30 27.56
CA ALA A 565 -13.22 3.38 27.04
C ALA A 565 -13.34 3.09 25.53
N SER A 566 -12.28 3.32 24.75
CA SER A 566 -12.23 2.94 23.32
C SER A 566 -11.98 1.44 23.15
N ASP A 567 -11.17 0.83 24.02
CA ASP A 567 -10.84 -0.59 24.01
C ASP A 567 -12.01 -1.43 24.53
N GLU A 568 -12.76 -0.96 25.55
CA GLU A 568 -14.08 -1.53 25.93
C GLU A 568 -15.08 -1.46 24.76
N GLY A 569 -15.16 -0.32 24.09
CA GLY A 569 -16.00 -0.14 22.91
C GLY A 569 -15.60 -1.07 21.74
N LEU A 570 -14.31 -1.31 21.54
CA LEU A 570 -13.80 -2.28 20.57
C LEU A 570 -14.21 -3.71 20.96
N GLN A 571 -14.01 -4.09 22.23
CA GLN A 571 -14.38 -5.43 22.74
C GLN A 571 -15.86 -5.72 22.51
N GLN A 572 -16.78 -4.82 22.88
CA GLN A 572 -18.21 -4.99 22.61
C GLN A 572 -18.48 -5.23 21.12
N ARG A 573 -17.83 -4.48 20.20
CA ARG A 573 -18.00 -4.70 18.76
C ARG A 573 -17.40 -6.02 18.27
N THR A 574 -16.33 -6.53 18.88
CA THR A 574 -15.81 -7.87 18.55
C THR A 574 -16.75 -8.98 19.01
N GLU A 575 -17.38 -8.85 20.19
CA GLU A 575 -18.39 -9.79 20.69
C GLU A 575 -19.65 -9.77 19.83
N GLU A 576 -20.18 -8.59 19.49
CA GLU A 576 -21.30 -8.44 18.56
C GLU A 576 -21.02 -9.12 17.21
N ASN A 577 -19.85 -8.87 16.60
CA ASN A 577 -19.45 -9.54 15.35
C ASN A 577 -19.31 -11.06 15.51
N ALA A 578 -18.80 -11.56 16.64
CA ALA A 578 -18.72 -13.00 16.90
C ALA A 578 -20.12 -13.63 17.00
N THR A 579 -21.09 -12.98 17.65
CA THR A 579 -22.47 -13.49 17.71
C THR A 579 -23.16 -13.46 16.35
N LEU A 580 -22.95 -12.42 15.53
CA LEU A 580 -23.48 -12.34 14.17
C LEU A 580 -22.84 -13.39 13.25
N SER A 581 -21.54 -13.63 13.36
CA SER A 581 -20.84 -14.70 12.63
C SER A 581 -21.38 -16.09 13.00
N ALA A 582 -21.67 -16.34 14.28
CA ALA A 582 -22.27 -17.60 14.72
C ALA A 582 -23.72 -17.78 14.21
N GLN A 583 -24.49 -16.70 14.15
CA GLN A 583 -25.85 -16.72 13.58
C GLN A 583 -25.81 -17.01 12.06
N LEU A 584 -24.91 -16.35 11.32
CA LEU A 584 -24.71 -16.63 9.88
C LEU A 584 -24.31 -18.09 9.65
N ALA A 585 -23.36 -18.64 10.42
CA ALA A 585 -22.94 -20.04 10.29
C ALA A 585 -24.08 -21.05 10.59
N SER A 586 -25.03 -20.71 11.48
CA SER A 586 -26.25 -21.53 11.69
C SER A 586 -27.18 -21.46 10.48
N LEU A 587 -27.46 -20.25 9.98
CA LEU A 587 -28.33 -20.03 8.83
C LEU A 587 -27.77 -20.65 7.54
N GLU A 588 -26.46 -20.59 7.32
CA GLU A 588 -25.79 -21.26 6.19
C GLU A 588 -25.91 -22.79 6.29
N LYS A 589 -25.78 -23.35 7.50
CA LYS A 589 -25.97 -24.79 7.76
C LYS A 589 -27.42 -25.22 7.54
N GLU A 590 -28.38 -24.43 8.00
CA GLU A 590 -29.81 -24.66 7.78
C GLU A 590 -30.16 -24.58 6.29
N HIS A 591 -29.72 -23.53 5.60
CA HIS A 591 -29.91 -23.37 4.15
C HIS A 591 -29.24 -24.49 3.35
N LYS A 592 -28.06 -24.96 3.75
CA LYS A 592 -27.41 -26.13 3.13
C LYS A 592 -28.23 -27.41 3.34
N ALA A 593 -28.72 -27.67 4.55
CA ALA A 593 -29.56 -28.85 4.82
C ALA A 593 -30.91 -28.81 4.06
N GLU A 594 -31.51 -27.63 3.95
CA GLU A 594 -32.73 -27.39 3.16
C GLU A 594 -32.48 -27.62 1.66
N LYS A 595 -31.36 -27.09 1.13
CA LYS A 595 -30.93 -27.32 -0.25
C LYS A 595 -30.69 -28.81 -0.52
N GLU A 596 -29.93 -29.50 0.33
CA GLU A 596 -29.68 -30.94 0.17
C GLU A 596 -30.97 -31.78 0.27
N ARG A 597 -32.00 -31.30 0.99
CA ARG A 597 -33.32 -31.94 0.95
C ARG A 597 -33.97 -31.74 -0.40
N LEU A 598 -34.07 -30.50 -0.88
CA LEU A 598 -34.68 -30.19 -2.18
C LEU A 598 -33.97 -30.90 -3.36
N GLU A 599 -32.64 -31.06 -3.30
CA GLU A 599 -31.88 -31.84 -4.30
C GLU A 599 -32.23 -33.34 -4.26
N ARG A 600 -32.52 -33.91 -3.09
CA ARG A 600 -33.04 -35.29 -2.95
C ARG A 600 -34.50 -35.39 -3.42
N ASP A 601 -35.35 -34.47 -3.01
CA ASP A 601 -36.78 -34.40 -3.38
C ASP A 601 -36.92 -34.30 -4.93
N VAL A 602 -36.06 -33.52 -5.59
CA VAL A 602 -36.01 -33.40 -7.07
C VAL A 602 -35.48 -34.66 -7.75
N ALA A 603 -34.47 -35.34 -7.17
CA ALA A 603 -33.94 -36.58 -7.72
C ALA A 603 -34.97 -37.73 -7.68
N GLU A 604 -35.72 -37.85 -6.58
CA GLU A 604 -36.82 -38.83 -6.44
C GLU A 604 -37.90 -38.58 -7.51
N LEU A 605 -38.40 -37.34 -7.63
CA LEU A 605 -39.37 -36.93 -8.65
C LEU A 605 -38.86 -37.14 -10.09
N HIS A 606 -37.54 -37.05 -10.33
CA HIS A 606 -36.95 -37.34 -11.62
C HIS A 606 -37.06 -38.85 -11.95
N THR A 607 -36.67 -39.73 -11.01
CA THR A 607 -36.78 -41.18 -11.21
C THR A 607 -38.21 -41.69 -11.35
N ASP A 608 -39.17 -41.07 -10.64
CA ASP A 608 -40.60 -41.32 -10.84
C ASP A 608 -41.06 -40.88 -12.24
N THR A 609 -40.58 -39.73 -12.72
CA THR A 609 -40.89 -39.24 -14.07
C THR A 609 -40.33 -40.19 -15.14
N GLU A 610 -39.09 -40.66 -15.00
CA GLU A 610 -38.49 -41.66 -15.90
C GLU A 610 -39.29 -42.98 -15.90
N SER A 611 -39.70 -43.46 -14.72
CA SER A 611 -40.54 -44.65 -14.56
C SER A 611 -41.89 -44.50 -15.26
N ILE A 612 -42.55 -43.34 -15.12
CA ILE A 612 -43.84 -43.05 -15.78
C ILE A 612 -43.67 -42.94 -17.30
N VAL A 613 -42.59 -42.32 -17.79
CA VAL A 613 -42.27 -42.26 -19.23
C VAL A 613 -42.04 -43.67 -19.80
N ALA A 614 -41.21 -44.50 -19.14
CA ALA A 614 -40.95 -45.87 -19.57
C ALA A 614 -42.23 -46.75 -19.57
N GLN A 615 -43.14 -46.55 -18.61
CA GLN A 615 -44.45 -47.21 -18.60
C GLN A 615 -45.34 -46.73 -19.77
N ALA A 616 -45.38 -45.42 -20.03
CA ALA A 616 -46.13 -44.86 -21.15
C ALA A 616 -45.61 -45.32 -22.52
N GLU A 617 -44.29 -45.50 -22.67
CA GLU A 617 -43.67 -46.06 -23.87
C GLU A 617 -43.98 -47.54 -24.06
N ARG A 618 -43.95 -48.35 -22.99
CA ARG A 618 -44.39 -49.76 -23.04
C ARG A 618 -45.84 -49.87 -23.51
N LEU A 619 -46.76 -49.12 -22.87
CA LEU A 619 -48.18 -49.13 -23.24
C LEU A 619 -48.43 -48.64 -24.68
N ARG A 620 -47.66 -47.65 -25.16
CA ARG A 620 -47.70 -47.21 -26.57
C ARG A 620 -47.22 -48.32 -27.52
N ASN A 621 -46.15 -49.02 -27.18
CA ASN A 621 -45.59 -50.10 -28.00
C ASN A 621 -46.50 -51.33 -28.01
N GLU A 622 -47.08 -51.72 -26.88
CA GLU A 622 -48.08 -52.78 -26.76
C GLU A 622 -49.35 -52.44 -27.55
N SER A 623 -49.87 -51.22 -27.42
CA SER A 623 -51.02 -50.74 -28.19
C SER A 623 -50.74 -50.72 -29.69
N ARG A 624 -49.53 -50.30 -30.11
CA ARG A 624 -49.11 -50.32 -31.52
C ARG A 624 -48.96 -51.73 -32.06
N ALA A 625 -48.37 -52.66 -31.29
CA ALA A 625 -48.25 -54.06 -31.68
C ALA A 625 -49.63 -54.70 -31.84
N SER A 626 -50.52 -54.50 -30.86
CA SER A 626 -51.91 -54.98 -30.89
C SER A 626 -52.71 -54.41 -32.08
N LEU A 627 -52.50 -53.13 -32.42
CA LEU A 627 -53.06 -52.53 -33.63
C LEU A 627 -52.55 -53.22 -34.90
N THR A 628 -51.23 -53.40 -35.05
CA THR A 628 -50.67 -54.09 -36.24
C THR A 628 -51.09 -55.55 -36.35
N GLU A 629 -51.29 -56.25 -35.23
CA GLU A 629 -51.90 -57.58 -35.22
C GLU A 629 -53.36 -57.55 -35.67
N ALA A 630 -54.14 -56.56 -35.23
CA ALA A 630 -55.54 -56.40 -35.63
C ALA A 630 -55.68 -56.04 -37.11
N GLU A 631 -54.79 -55.20 -37.64
CA GLU A 631 -54.67 -54.87 -39.06
C GLU A 631 -54.37 -56.13 -39.89
N GLN A 632 -53.34 -56.90 -39.52
CA GLN A 632 -53.00 -58.17 -40.20
C GLN A 632 -54.14 -59.20 -40.15
N LYS A 633 -54.85 -59.30 -39.02
CA LYS A 633 -56.05 -60.17 -38.88
C LYS A 633 -57.20 -59.68 -39.76
N SER A 634 -57.41 -58.36 -39.87
CA SER A 634 -58.39 -57.75 -40.76
C SER A 634 -58.06 -58.04 -42.24
N GLU A 635 -56.81 -57.82 -42.68
CA GLU A 635 -56.42 -58.10 -44.06
C GLU A 635 -56.52 -59.59 -44.44
N SER A 636 -56.16 -60.50 -43.54
CA SER A 636 -56.24 -61.94 -43.80
C SER A 636 -57.69 -62.46 -43.82
N LEU A 637 -58.57 -61.90 -42.98
CA LEU A 637 -60.01 -62.11 -43.09
C LEU A 637 -60.58 -61.53 -44.38
N GLN A 638 -60.10 -60.36 -44.83
CA GLN A 638 -60.53 -59.78 -46.11
C GLN A 638 -60.09 -60.64 -47.30
N ARG A 639 -58.83 -61.10 -47.34
CA ARG A 639 -58.32 -62.00 -48.40
C ARG A 639 -59.13 -63.29 -48.48
N THR A 640 -59.38 -63.95 -47.34
CA THR A 640 -60.18 -65.19 -47.31
C THR A 640 -61.65 -64.95 -47.66
N TYR A 641 -62.22 -63.79 -47.32
CA TYR A 641 -63.55 -63.39 -47.80
C TYR A 641 -63.57 -63.16 -49.32
N GLU A 642 -62.58 -62.48 -49.90
CA GLU A 642 -62.46 -62.26 -51.34
C GLU A 642 -62.27 -63.57 -52.12
N GLU A 643 -61.52 -64.52 -51.57
CA GLU A 643 -61.37 -65.88 -52.09
C GLU A 643 -62.69 -66.68 -52.04
N MET A 644 -63.40 -66.68 -50.90
CA MET A 644 -64.70 -67.33 -50.79
C MET A 644 -65.75 -66.69 -51.71
N ALA A 645 -65.77 -65.36 -51.80
CA ALA A 645 -66.63 -64.63 -52.72
C ALA A 645 -66.24 -64.85 -54.20
N ARG A 646 -64.99 -65.23 -54.48
CA ARG A 646 -64.55 -65.70 -55.82
C ARG A 646 -65.04 -67.13 -56.07
N GLY A 647 -64.85 -68.06 -55.14
CA GLY A 647 -65.35 -69.43 -55.25
C GLY A 647 -66.86 -69.50 -55.51
N VAL A 648 -67.67 -68.76 -54.74
CA VAL A 648 -69.13 -68.67 -54.94
C VAL A 648 -69.51 -68.07 -56.31
N ARG A 649 -68.70 -67.18 -56.89
CA ARG A 649 -68.89 -66.68 -58.26
C ARG A 649 -68.57 -67.75 -59.30
N GLU A 650 -67.47 -68.48 -59.12
CA GLU A 650 -67.03 -69.57 -59.99
C GLU A 650 -68.06 -70.73 -59.98
N GLU A 651 -68.53 -71.15 -58.80
CA GLU A 651 -69.62 -72.13 -58.65
C GLU A 651 -70.93 -71.65 -59.29
N LYS A 652 -71.32 -70.38 -59.09
CA LYS A 652 -72.52 -69.81 -59.72
C LYS A 652 -72.41 -69.79 -61.24
N MET A 653 -71.22 -69.50 -61.80
CA MET A 653 -70.98 -69.61 -63.25
C MET A 653 -71.06 -71.06 -63.73
N ALA A 654 -70.46 -72.01 -63.01
CA ALA A 654 -70.51 -73.43 -63.34
C ALA A 654 -71.96 -73.97 -63.31
N LEU A 655 -72.74 -73.63 -62.29
CA LEU A 655 -74.15 -74.00 -62.17
C LEU A 655 -75.00 -73.36 -63.28
N ASN A 656 -74.74 -72.10 -63.64
CA ASN A 656 -75.44 -71.43 -64.74
C ASN A 656 -75.12 -72.08 -66.10
N ASN A 657 -73.87 -72.47 -66.33
CA ASN A 657 -73.45 -73.20 -67.53
C ASN A 657 -74.07 -74.60 -67.58
N ALA A 658 -74.15 -75.31 -66.45
CA ALA A 658 -74.83 -76.60 -66.35
C ALA A 658 -76.35 -76.48 -66.59
N LEU A 659 -76.97 -75.41 -66.09
CA LEU A 659 -78.39 -75.10 -66.34
C LEU A 659 -78.63 -74.78 -67.82
N LEU A 660 -77.75 -74.02 -68.46
CA LEU A 660 -77.81 -73.75 -69.91
C LEU A 660 -77.68 -75.04 -70.73
N GLY A 661 -76.72 -75.91 -70.42
CA GLY A 661 -76.58 -77.21 -71.09
C GLY A 661 -77.77 -78.15 -70.85
N ALA A 662 -78.36 -78.14 -69.65
CA ALA A 662 -79.60 -78.87 -69.37
C ALA A 662 -80.81 -78.30 -70.14
N MET A 663 -80.88 -76.98 -70.29
CA MET A 663 -81.91 -76.30 -71.09
C MET A 663 -81.75 -76.57 -72.58
N GLU A 664 -80.51 -76.63 -73.08
CA GLU A 664 -80.17 -77.04 -74.45
C GLU A 664 -80.56 -78.51 -74.70
N LEU A 665 -80.26 -79.43 -73.78
CA LEU A 665 -80.74 -80.82 -73.83
C LEU A 665 -82.28 -80.91 -73.84
N LEU A 666 -82.97 -80.09 -73.04
CA LEU A 666 -84.44 -80.02 -73.03
C LEU A 666 -85.00 -79.41 -74.32
N MET A 667 -84.33 -78.42 -74.92
CA MET A 667 -84.71 -77.87 -76.23
C MET A 667 -84.51 -78.90 -77.34
N ASN A 668 -83.38 -79.61 -77.35
CA ASN A 668 -83.08 -80.68 -78.31
C ASN A 668 -84.06 -81.86 -78.16
N HIS A 669 -84.40 -82.25 -76.92
CA HIS A 669 -85.43 -83.27 -76.67
C HIS A 669 -86.82 -82.78 -77.10
N LYS A 670 -87.21 -81.55 -76.79
CA LYS A 670 -88.47 -80.94 -77.27
C LYS A 670 -88.51 -80.94 -78.80
N GLN A 671 -87.42 -80.58 -79.47
CA GLN A 671 -87.34 -80.59 -80.92
C GLN A 671 -87.43 -82.00 -81.49
N GLY A 672 -86.74 -82.99 -80.92
CA GLY A 672 -86.87 -84.39 -81.33
C GLY A 672 -88.26 -84.99 -81.10
N VAL A 673 -88.98 -84.53 -80.06
CA VAL A 673 -90.40 -84.86 -79.83
C VAL A 673 -91.31 -84.13 -80.80
N GLN A 674 -91.03 -82.87 -81.15
CA GLN A 674 -91.77 -82.16 -82.19
C GLN A 674 -91.59 -82.85 -83.54
N GLU A 675 -90.36 -83.18 -83.93
CA GLU A 675 -90.07 -83.93 -85.16
C GLU A 675 -90.72 -85.32 -85.17
N SER A 676 -90.85 -86.01 -84.03
CA SER A 676 -91.53 -87.31 -83.99
C SER A 676 -93.06 -87.17 -84.04
N ILE A 677 -93.63 -86.12 -83.45
CA ILE A 677 -95.04 -85.74 -83.62
C ILE A 677 -95.32 -85.34 -85.07
N ASP A 678 -94.45 -84.55 -85.71
CA ASP A 678 -94.59 -84.12 -87.09
C ASP A 678 -94.48 -85.32 -88.06
N ARG A 679 -93.55 -86.26 -87.81
CA ARG A 679 -93.46 -87.53 -88.56
C ARG A 679 -94.66 -88.46 -88.34
N LEU A 680 -95.23 -88.48 -87.13
CA LEU A 680 -96.48 -89.21 -86.85
C LEU A 680 -97.69 -88.52 -87.50
N ALA A 681 -97.69 -87.19 -87.59
CA ALA A 681 -98.72 -86.43 -88.28
C ALA A 681 -98.65 -86.65 -89.79
N THR A 682 -97.46 -86.69 -90.41
CA THR A 682 -97.32 -87.09 -91.83
C THR A 682 -97.72 -88.54 -92.02
N ALA A 683 -97.24 -89.48 -91.21
CA ALA A 683 -97.63 -90.89 -91.33
C ALA A 683 -99.14 -91.14 -91.13
N ALA A 684 -99.81 -90.35 -90.29
CA ALA A 684 -101.26 -90.37 -90.14
C ALA A 684 -101.99 -89.72 -91.33
N LEU A 685 -101.39 -88.71 -91.97
CA LEU A 685 -101.89 -88.11 -93.20
C LEU A 685 -101.75 -89.08 -94.40
N ASP A 686 -100.62 -89.77 -94.49
CA ASP A 686 -100.33 -90.80 -95.49
C ASP A 686 -101.31 -91.97 -95.34
N ALA A 687 -101.47 -92.51 -94.13
CA ALA A 687 -102.45 -93.57 -93.84
C ALA A 687 -103.92 -93.13 -94.06
N ALA A 688 -104.24 -91.86 -93.83
CA ALA A 688 -105.56 -91.30 -94.17
C ALA A 688 -105.75 -91.16 -95.69
N SER A 689 -104.67 -91.02 -96.47
CA SER A 689 -104.73 -91.00 -97.93
C SER A 689 -104.85 -92.41 -98.54
N GLU A 690 -104.18 -93.41 -97.95
CA GLU A 690 -104.35 -94.83 -98.36
C GLU A 690 -105.80 -95.30 -98.12
N LEU A 691 -106.42 -94.89 -97.01
CA LEU A 691 -107.84 -95.15 -96.71
C LEU A 691 -108.84 -94.39 -97.60
N GLN A 692 -108.39 -93.58 -98.56
CA GLN A 692 -109.24 -92.92 -99.57
C GLN A 692 -109.07 -93.49 -100.99
N LEU A 693 -108.38 -94.63 -101.15
CA LEU A 693 -108.14 -95.29 -102.45
C LEU A 693 -108.71 -96.71 -102.59
N GLU A 694 -109.51 -97.19 -101.63
CA GLU A 694 -110.35 -98.40 -101.76
C GLU A 694 -111.86 -98.08 -101.88
N VAL A 695 -112.20 -97.00 -102.61
CA VAL A 695 -113.57 -96.64 -103.07
C VAL A 695 -113.52 -96.19 -104.53
#